data_AF-A0A7G5BZ69-F1
#
_entry.id   AF-A0A7G5BZ69-F1
#
_cell.length_a   1.000
_cell.length_b   1.000
_cell.length_c   1.000
_cell.angle_alpha   90.00
_cell.angle_beta   90.00
_cell.angle_gamma   90.00
#
_symmetry.space_group_name_H-M   'P 1'
#
loop_
_entity.id
_entity.type
_entity.pdbx_description
1 polymer ?
#
loop_
_entity_poly.entity_id
_entity_poly.type
_entity_poly.pdbx_seq_one_letter_code
_entity_poly.pdbx_strand_id
1 'polypeptide(L)'
;MDFRVCENWNRDRTKSANGLAFFIGTAPLGKEIYNNMSNYVNTLLNLGRRHSMLLKNLEYLRANRTDLYQRLVHIDRLAQNDRLQIQSIEKSSPNPNCLLIFNQYSFHLHEPSDPWGEADRMLRTIAKKIAEKDHHLLFFGAGLAYHIRNFVAKHPDVPYSIYEPSPKVLKALLCEISLEDLNMPMLRDIYLGFDRVRTVQEIKSFINRTPAGFTIVTLPSYKKVFGDLNKQFIQTTQQLVKRKQQQMGINRHFEKKWVYNALRNFRYTLDAPSVFDFREHFENKPVLLVSAGPSLEEEIENIRKIKEQGLAYIFTAGSAINVFIEHQIVPDAAFTYDPGPFNRNAFTRAIQENKVPFPMVYGSTVGEGTLEQFPWSKVYIPITQDPMLAYYGMHDLESPVIHDAPSIAIVTLQVLIALKCSSIILVGQNFAFRDNQYYAEGVPYSSRNTTERIPVASVEGDTIFTNSPLNLMRYEMEHYINKNPSFKIINATKGGAAIKGAQYIPLSETISKWEGNRSVVDNWLLKPRAREMNLSLLLAQSERMLEQRNELGKLFAELDRTLTLLKSTYSPPIFHQFDNLFKSLQQNLFFRYFLQPMNRVGYEVLFSKTVSIKLKTDLRKKAELVTSLFASFLEGCNKDYNDVQPYFEELTRTIEQYAELKKGAIAK
;
A
#
# COMPACT_ATOMS: atom_id res chain seq x y z
N MET A 1 -43.68 0.09 19.06
CA MET A 1 -45.15 -0.02 18.97
C MET A 1 -45.51 -1.49 18.85
N ASP A 2 -46.60 -1.88 19.51
CA ASP A 2 -46.84 -3.14 20.20
C ASP A 2 -46.78 -4.48 19.43
N PHE A 3 -46.16 -5.47 20.08
CA PHE A 3 -46.09 -6.88 19.69
C PHE A 3 -47.41 -7.66 19.86
N ARG A 4 -48.49 -7.03 20.35
CA ARG A 4 -49.79 -7.70 20.61
C ARG A 4 -50.80 -7.63 19.45
N VAL A 5 -50.50 -6.90 18.37
CA VAL A 5 -51.43 -6.75 17.23
C VAL A 5 -51.27 -7.87 16.19
N CYS A 6 -50.09 -8.51 16.09
CA CYS A 6 -49.84 -9.57 15.10
C CYS A 6 -50.42 -10.94 15.47
N GLU A 7 -50.55 -11.29 16.76
CA GLU A 7 -51.10 -12.61 17.15
C GLU A 7 -52.62 -12.70 17.00
N ASN A 8 -53.35 -11.58 17.18
CA ASN A 8 -54.80 -11.55 16.99
C ASN A 8 -55.21 -11.53 15.51
N TRP A 9 -54.31 -11.15 14.59
CA TRP A 9 -54.61 -11.09 13.16
C TRP A 9 -54.62 -12.46 12.46
N ASN A 10 -53.99 -13.49 13.07
CA ASN A 10 -53.92 -14.85 12.51
C ASN A 10 -55.07 -15.77 12.92
N ARG A 11 -55.79 -15.48 14.02
CA ARG A 11 -56.89 -16.34 14.50
C ARG A 11 -58.24 -16.11 13.81
N ASP A 12 -58.48 -14.92 13.24
CA ASP A 12 -59.76 -14.59 12.60
C ASP A 12 -59.85 -14.94 11.10
N ARG A 13 -58.74 -15.28 10.44
CA ARG A 13 -58.74 -15.69 9.02
C ARG A 13 -59.19 -17.15 8.79
N THR A 14 -58.96 -18.05 9.73
CA THR A 14 -59.35 -19.47 9.56
C THR A 14 -60.86 -19.69 9.63
N LYS A 15 -61.63 -18.79 10.26
CA LYS A 15 -63.11 -18.86 10.25
C LYS A 15 -63.75 -18.12 9.07
N SER A 16 -63.15 -17.05 8.57
CA SER A 16 -63.68 -16.30 7.42
C SER A 16 -63.27 -16.87 6.05
N ALA A 17 -62.10 -17.52 5.94
CA ALA A 17 -61.65 -18.17 4.72
C ALA A 17 -62.43 -19.47 4.39
N ASN A 18 -62.88 -20.20 5.41
CA ASN A 18 -63.66 -21.42 5.21
C ASN A 18 -65.11 -21.17 4.73
N GLY A 19 -65.66 -19.96 4.98
CA GLY A 19 -66.97 -19.56 4.47
C GLY A 19 -66.95 -19.09 3.01
N LEU A 20 -65.86 -18.46 2.55
CA LEU A 20 -65.73 -18.01 1.16
C LEU A 20 -65.32 -19.13 0.19
N ALA A 21 -64.68 -20.20 0.69
CA ALA A 21 -64.24 -21.33 -0.11
C ALA A 21 -65.40 -22.18 -0.67
N PHE A 22 -66.60 -22.11 -0.07
CA PHE A 22 -67.73 -22.94 -0.47
C PHE A 22 -68.49 -22.42 -1.71
N PHE A 23 -68.32 -21.15 -2.09
CA PHE A 23 -69.07 -20.54 -3.20
C PHE A 23 -68.25 -20.28 -4.48
N ILE A 24 -66.92 -20.43 -4.43
CA ILE A 24 -66.02 -20.09 -5.55
C ILE A 24 -65.50 -21.35 -6.29
N GLY A 25 -65.79 -22.54 -5.76
CA GLY A 25 -65.23 -23.83 -6.22
C GLY A 25 -65.83 -24.46 -7.47
N THR A 26 -66.88 -23.91 -8.09
CA THR A 26 -67.59 -24.59 -9.20
C THR A 26 -67.54 -23.86 -10.55
N ALA A 27 -66.85 -22.72 -10.66
CA ALA A 27 -66.65 -22.02 -11.93
C ALA A 27 -65.16 -21.89 -12.29
N PRO A 28 -64.75 -22.06 -13.57
CA PRO A 28 -63.35 -21.93 -14.01
C PRO A 28 -62.67 -20.62 -13.56
N LEU A 29 -63.42 -19.52 -13.52
CA LEU A 29 -62.97 -18.20 -13.05
C LEU A 29 -62.57 -18.19 -11.56
N GLY A 30 -63.25 -18.97 -10.72
CA GLY A 30 -63.01 -19.00 -9.27
C GLY A 30 -61.71 -19.68 -8.88
N LYS A 31 -61.31 -20.71 -9.65
CA LYS A 31 -60.03 -21.42 -9.46
C LYS A 31 -58.84 -20.55 -9.87
N GLU A 32 -58.99 -19.75 -10.91
CA GLU A 32 -57.97 -18.81 -11.37
C GLU A 32 -57.78 -17.64 -10.38
N ILE A 33 -58.88 -17.06 -9.88
CA ILE A 33 -58.84 -16.01 -8.85
C ILE A 33 -58.23 -16.53 -7.54
N TYR A 34 -58.59 -17.74 -7.10
CA TYR A 34 -58.01 -18.37 -5.91
C TYR A 34 -56.50 -18.62 -6.08
N ASN A 35 -56.07 -19.14 -7.23
CA ASN A 35 -54.65 -19.36 -7.52
C ASN A 35 -53.87 -18.04 -7.55
N ASN A 36 -54.42 -16.98 -8.15
CA ASN A 36 -53.80 -15.66 -8.20
C ASN A 36 -53.69 -15.03 -6.81
N MET A 37 -54.74 -15.13 -5.97
CA MET A 37 -54.69 -14.65 -4.58
C MET A 37 -53.73 -15.46 -3.71
N SER A 38 -53.71 -16.79 -3.85
CA SER A 38 -52.78 -17.67 -3.14
C SER A 38 -51.33 -17.35 -3.50
N ASN A 39 -51.04 -17.17 -4.80
CA ASN A 39 -49.72 -16.75 -5.27
C ASN A 39 -49.33 -15.38 -4.70
N TYR A 40 -50.23 -14.39 -4.75
CA TYR A 40 -49.98 -13.05 -4.20
C TYR A 40 -49.69 -13.06 -2.69
N VAL A 41 -50.46 -13.83 -1.91
CA VAL A 41 -50.23 -13.98 -0.46
C VAL A 41 -48.88 -14.67 -0.19
N ASN A 42 -48.54 -15.71 -0.94
CA ASN A 42 -47.25 -16.39 -0.82
C ASN A 42 -46.07 -15.48 -1.18
N THR A 43 -46.21 -14.64 -2.22
CA THR A 43 -45.20 -13.63 -2.58
C THR A 43 -45.00 -12.62 -1.44
N LEU A 44 -46.08 -12.09 -0.84
CA LEU A 44 -46.00 -11.16 0.28
C LEU A 44 -45.36 -11.80 1.53
N LEU A 45 -45.71 -13.05 1.86
CA LEU A 45 -45.11 -13.79 2.97
C LEU A 45 -43.61 -14.03 2.75
N ASN A 46 -43.21 -14.38 1.52
CA ASN A 46 -41.80 -14.56 1.16
C ASN A 46 -41.00 -13.25 1.23
N LEU A 47 -41.57 -12.14 0.78
CA LEU A 47 -40.95 -10.81 0.91
C LEU A 47 -40.76 -10.43 2.39
N GLY A 48 -41.77 -10.69 3.24
CA GLY A 48 -41.68 -10.46 4.68
C GLY A 48 -40.60 -11.30 5.35
N ARG A 49 -40.50 -12.60 5.01
CA ARG A 49 -39.45 -13.50 5.52
C ARG A 49 -38.04 -13.04 5.12
N ARG A 50 -37.85 -12.69 3.85
CA ARG A 50 -36.55 -12.20 3.34
C ARG A 50 -36.12 -10.91 3.99
N HIS A 51 -37.05 -9.97 4.18
CA HIS A 51 -36.77 -8.73 4.89
C HIS A 51 -36.40 -8.99 6.35
N SER A 52 -37.12 -9.90 7.02
CA SER A 52 -36.78 -10.33 8.38
C SER A 52 -35.39 -10.97 8.47
N MET A 53 -35.01 -11.81 7.51
CA MET A 53 -33.67 -12.42 7.46
C MET A 53 -32.57 -11.38 7.28
N LEU A 54 -32.76 -10.41 6.38
CA LEU A 54 -31.82 -9.31 6.18
C LEU A 54 -31.60 -8.53 7.49
N LEU A 55 -32.69 -8.16 8.18
CA LEU A 55 -32.60 -7.45 9.46
C LEU A 55 -31.85 -8.29 10.51
N LYS A 56 -32.17 -9.58 10.64
CA LYS A 56 -31.47 -10.50 11.54
C LYS A 56 -29.97 -10.54 11.25
N ASN A 57 -29.58 -10.66 9.98
CA ASN A 57 -28.18 -10.67 9.57
C ASN A 57 -27.47 -9.34 9.85
N LEU A 58 -28.14 -8.20 9.65
CA LEU A 58 -27.59 -6.89 9.99
C LEU A 58 -27.40 -6.72 11.50
N GLU A 59 -28.34 -7.17 12.33
CA GLU A 59 -28.20 -7.19 13.80
C GLU A 59 -27.06 -8.09 14.25
N TYR A 60 -26.93 -9.27 13.65
CA TYR A 60 -25.82 -10.18 13.92
C TYR A 60 -24.47 -9.56 13.57
N LEU A 61 -24.36 -8.88 12.43
CA LEU A 61 -23.17 -8.10 12.08
C LEU A 61 -22.93 -6.95 13.07
N ARG A 62 -23.96 -6.25 13.52
CA ARG A 62 -23.83 -5.15 14.48
C ARG A 62 -23.23 -5.62 15.81
N ALA A 63 -23.63 -6.80 16.26
CA ALA A 63 -23.15 -7.39 17.52
C ALA A 63 -21.73 -7.97 17.40
N ASN A 64 -21.38 -8.58 16.26
CA ASN A 64 -20.16 -9.38 16.14
C ASN A 64 -19.08 -8.74 15.26
N ARG A 65 -19.45 -7.89 14.30
CA ARG A 65 -18.60 -7.30 13.25
C ARG A 65 -19.07 -5.91 12.84
N THR A 66 -18.98 -4.96 13.76
CA THR A 66 -19.39 -3.56 13.56
C THR A 66 -18.76 -2.92 12.31
N ASP A 67 -17.53 -3.33 11.97
CA ASP A 67 -16.80 -2.90 10.77
C ASP A 67 -17.48 -3.35 9.45
N LEU A 68 -18.09 -4.53 9.43
CA LEU A 68 -18.88 -5.02 8.29
C LEU A 68 -20.29 -4.41 8.32
N TYR A 69 -20.91 -4.29 9.49
CA TYR A 69 -22.22 -3.64 9.64
C TYR A 69 -22.22 -2.22 9.06
N GLN A 70 -21.23 -1.39 9.41
CA GLN A 70 -21.13 -0.01 8.91
C GLN A 70 -21.07 0.06 7.38
N ARG A 71 -20.47 -0.95 6.73
CA ARG A 71 -20.37 -1.02 5.26
C ARG A 71 -21.61 -1.60 4.60
N LEU A 72 -22.33 -2.49 5.28
CA LEU A 72 -23.43 -3.28 4.71
C LEU A 72 -24.83 -2.82 5.15
N VAL A 73 -24.95 -1.93 6.14
CA VAL A 73 -26.25 -1.38 6.58
C VAL A 73 -27.00 -0.66 5.47
N HIS A 74 -26.29 -0.15 4.45
CA HIS A 74 -26.88 0.51 3.28
C HIS A 74 -26.90 -0.39 2.02
N ILE A 75 -26.87 -1.71 2.18
CA ILE A 75 -26.80 -2.66 1.06
C ILE A 75 -27.96 -2.49 0.07
N ASP A 76 -29.15 -2.07 0.52
CA ASP A 76 -30.27 -1.78 -0.35
C ASP A 76 -29.97 -0.68 -1.38
N ARG A 77 -29.35 0.41 -0.92
CA ARG A 77 -28.94 1.53 -1.78
C ARG A 77 -27.83 1.10 -2.75
N LEU A 78 -26.88 0.29 -2.28
CA LEU A 78 -25.80 -0.22 -3.13
C LEU A 78 -26.34 -1.16 -4.21
N ALA A 79 -27.31 -2.02 -3.86
CA ALA A 79 -27.96 -2.92 -4.79
C ALA A 79 -28.79 -2.19 -5.86
N GLN A 80 -29.38 -1.03 -5.56
CA GLN A 80 -30.11 -0.25 -6.57
C GLN A 80 -29.22 0.24 -7.71
N ASN A 81 -27.95 0.54 -7.43
CA ASN A 81 -26.99 1.05 -8.42
C ASN A 81 -26.28 -0.06 -9.23
N ASP A 82 -26.53 -1.32 -8.90
CA ASP A 82 -25.94 -2.45 -9.60
C ASP A 82 -26.69 -2.72 -10.91
N ARG A 83 -25.95 -2.90 -12.01
CA ARG A 83 -26.51 -3.14 -13.35
C ARG A 83 -26.96 -4.58 -13.54
N LEU A 84 -26.49 -5.52 -12.74
CA LEU A 84 -26.88 -6.92 -12.83
C LEU A 84 -28.38 -7.07 -12.53
N GLN A 85 -29.11 -7.84 -13.33
CA GLN A 85 -30.48 -8.19 -12.99
C GLN A 85 -30.49 -9.56 -12.30
N ILE A 86 -31.23 -9.68 -11.21
CA ILE A 86 -31.37 -10.92 -10.44
C ILE A 86 -32.84 -11.21 -10.25
N GLN A 87 -33.23 -12.44 -10.57
CA GLN A 87 -34.56 -12.95 -10.30
C GLN A 87 -34.46 -14.14 -9.34
N SER A 88 -35.16 -14.07 -8.22
CA SER A 88 -35.27 -15.22 -7.32
C SER A 88 -36.13 -16.31 -7.94
N ILE A 89 -35.74 -17.57 -7.74
CA ILE A 89 -36.53 -18.70 -8.21
C ILE A 89 -37.53 -19.06 -7.10
N GLU A 90 -38.80 -18.71 -7.31
CA GLU A 90 -39.91 -19.08 -6.42
C GLU A 90 -40.24 -20.58 -6.61
N LYS A 91 -39.41 -21.46 -6.06
CA LYS A 91 -39.81 -22.84 -5.78
C LYS A 91 -39.54 -23.12 -4.32
N SER A 92 -40.48 -23.82 -3.69
CA SER A 92 -40.36 -24.48 -2.38
C SER A 92 -39.32 -25.61 -2.42
N SER A 93 -38.12 -25.30 -2.92
CA SER A 93 -36.96 -26.17 -2.92
C SER A 93 -36.24 -26.01 -1.58
N PRO A 94 -35.71 -27.08 -0.97
CA PRO A 94 -34.86 -26.97 0.22
C PRO A 94 -33.58 -26.16 -0.04
N ASN A 95 -33.23 -25.92 -1.31
CA ASN A 95 -32.06 -25.16 -1.73
C ASN A 95 -32.49 -23.92 -2.54
N PRO A 96 -32.49 -22.71 -1.94
CA PRO A 96 -32.78 -21.47 -2.66
C PRO A 96 -31.76 -21.20 -3.78
N ASN A 97 -32.21 -20.60 -4.88
CA ASN A 97 -31.36 -20.25 -6.02
C ASN A 97 -31.89 -19.00 -6.73
N CYS A 98 -31.04 -18.37 -7.54
CA CYS A 98 -31.34 -17.16 -8.30
C CYS A 98 -30.94 -17.34 -9.76
N LEU A 99 -31.63 -16.62 -10.64
CA LEU A 99 -31.22 -16.40 -12.02
C LEU A 99 -30.50 -15.05 -12.11
N LEU A 100 -29.29 -15.07 -12.67
CA LEU A 100 -28.53 -13.90 -13.06
C LEU A 100 -28.87 -13.60 -14.52
N ILE A 101 -29.38 -12.41 -14.79
CA ILE A 101 -29.69 -11.95 -16.14
C ILE A 101 -28.59 -10.99 -16.58
N PHE A 102 -27.86 -11.38 -17.61
CA PHE A 102 -26.71 -10.65 -18.16
C PHE A 102 -26.72 -10.75 -19.69
N ASN A 103 -26.65 -9.61 -20.38
CA ASN A 103 -26.69 -9.53 -21.85
C ASN A 103 -27.84 -10.33 -22.49
N GLN A 104 -29.06 -10.25 -21.91
CA GLN A 104 -30.26 -10.99 -22.34
C GLN A 104 -30.22 -12.51 -22.12
N TYR A 105 -29.14 -13.06 -21.59
CA TYR A 105 -29.04 -14.47 -21.20
C TYR A 105 -29.31 -14.63 -19.69
N SER A 106 -29.99 -15.72 -19.33
CA SER A 106 -30.22 -16.11 -17.94
C SER A 106 -29.28 -17.25 -17.53
N PHE A 107 -28.55 -17.07 -16.44
CA PHE A 107 -27.68 -18.09 -15.85
C PHE A 107 -28.14 -18.41 -14.44
N HIS A 108 -28.21 -19.69 -14.08
CA HIS A 108 -28.39 -20.06 -12.68
C HIS A 108 -27.16 -19.66 -11.86
N LEU A 109 -27.41 -19.07 -10.68
CA LEU A 109 -26.36 -18.63 -9.76
C LEU A 109 -25.58 -19.81 -9.19
N HIS A 110 -26.26 -20.91 -8.87
CA HIS A 110 -25.68 -22.20 -8.50
C HIS A 110 -26.29 -23.32 -9.35
N GLU A 111 -25.69 -24.50 -9.34
CA GLU A 111 -26.26 -25.67 -10.00
C GLU A 111 -27.71 -25.94 -9.53
N PRO A 112 -28.71 -26.00 -10.42
CA PRO A 112 -30.12 -26.10 -10.03
C PRO A 112 -30.48 -27.37 -9.28
N SER A 113 -29.89 -28.50 -9.67
CA SER A 113 -30.19 -29.83 -9.11
C SER A 113 -29.42 -30.11 -7.82
N ASP A 114 -28.19 -29.64 -7.71
CA ASP A 114 -27.30 -29.96 -6.58
C ASP A 114 -26.25 -28.88 -6.31
N PRO A 115 -26.63 -27.76 -5.67
CA PRO A 115 -25.67 -26.69 -5.33
C PRO A 115 -24.64 -27.13 -4.28
N TRP A 116 -24.94 -28.16 -3.48
CA TRP A 116 -24.01 -28.71 -2.49
C TRP A 116 -22.94 -29.59 -3.15
N GLY A 117 -23.30 -30.36 -4.17
CA GLY A 117 -22.36 -31.10 -5.01
C GLY A 117 -21.45 -30.18 -5.83
N GLU A 118 -21.96 -29.06 -6.36
CA GLU A 118 -21.13 -28.02 -6.99
C GLU A 118 -20.06 -27.50 -6.01
N ALA A 119 -20.50 -27.17 -4.79
CA ALA A 119 -19.61 -26.75 -3.71
C ALA A 119 -18.55 -27.81 -3.37
N ASP A 120 -18.95 -29.08 -3.23
CA ASP A 120 -18.02 -30.17 -2.89
C ASP A 120 -16.96 -30.38 -3.97
N ARG A 121 -17.37 -30.43 -5.25
CA ARG A 121 -16.45 -30.58 -6.38
C ARG A 121 -15.46 -29.43 -6.45
N MET A 122 -15.91 -28.19 -6.20
CA MET A 122 -15.03 -27.03 -6.16
C MET A 122 -13.94 -27.17 -5.08
N LEU A 123 -14.32 -27.51 -3.85
CA LEU A 123 -13.37 -27.61 -2.73
C LEU A 123 -12.36 -28.76 -2.94
N ARG A 124 -12.77 -29.88 -3.55
CA ARG A 124 -11.86 -30.99 -3.88
C ARG A 124 -10.70 -30.57 -4.77
N THR A 125 -10.93 -29.68 -5.74
CA THR A 125 -9.87 -29.22 -6.67
C THR A 125 -8.74 -28.45 -5.96
N ILE A 126 -9.02 -27.91 -4.78
CA ILE A 126 -8.08 -27.08 -4.01
C ILE A 126 -7.73 -27.69 -2.64
N ALA A 127 -8.14 -28.92 -2.36
CA ALA A 127 -7.95 -29.57 -1.05
C ALA A 127 -6.48 -29.56 -0.59
N LYS A 128 -5.54 -29.81 -1.52
CA LYS A 128 -4.09 -29.73 -1.23
C LYS A 128 -3.66 -28.33 -0.77
N LYS A 129 -4.19 -27.28 -1.40
CA LYS A 129 -3.86 -25.89 -1.05
C LYS A 129 -4.47 -25.50 0.29
N ILE A 130 -5.70 -25.94 0.58
CA ILE A 130 -6.35 -25.68 1.87
C ILE A 130 -5.57 -26.32 3.03
N ALA A 131 -4.94 -27.46 2.80
CA ALA A 131 -4.12 -28.15 3.79
C ALA A 131 -2.75 -27.47 4.06
N GLU A 132 -2.37 -26.45 3.28
CA GLU A 132 -1.14 -25.70 3.52
C GLU A 132 -1.23 -24.92 4.85
N LYS A 133 -0.12 -24.86 5.58
CA LYS A 133 -0.05 -24.18 6.88
C LYS A 133 -0.28 -22.67 6.70
N ASP A 134 -1.06 -22.08 7.61
CA ASP A 134 -1.38 -20.64 7.63
C ASP A 134 -2.05 -20.12 6.34
N HIS A 135 -2.71 -20.99 5.56
CA HIS A 135 -3.32 -20.64 4.28
C HIS A 135 -4.62 -19.82 4.44
N HIS A 136 -4.90 -18.97 3.45
CA HIS A 136 -6.11 -18.15 3.42
C HIS A 136 -6.91 -18.37 2.13
N LEU A 137 -8.24 -18.45 2.19
CA LEU A 137 -9.09 -18.50 1.00
C LEU A 137 -9.73 -17.14 0.67
N LEU A 138 -9.65 -16.74 -0.60
CA LEU A 138 -10.37 -15.58 -1.12
C LEU A 138 -11.43 -16.06 -2.11
N PHE A 139 -12.70 -16.00 -1.72
CA PHE A 139 -13.81 -16.35 -2.59
C PHE A 139 -14.13 -15.17 -3.51
N PHE A 140 -14.00 -15.37 -4.82
CA PHE A 140 -14.51 -14.46 -5.84
C PHE A 140 -15.96 -14.86 -6.15
N GLY A 141 -16.89 -14.13 -5.55
CA GLY A 141 -18.33 -14.39 -5.57
C GLY A 141 -18.77 -15.25 -4.39
N ALA A 142 -19.64 -14.72 -3.55
CA ALA A 142 -20.29 -15.49 -2.49
C ALA A 142 -21.49 -16.27 -3.02
N GLY A 143 -22.21 -15.73 -4.01
CA GLY A 143 -23.50 -16.25 -4.42
C GLY A 143 -24.45 -16.34 -3.23
N LEU A 144 -24.97 -17.54 -2.96
CA LEU A 144 -25.78 -17.88 -1.77
C LEU A 144 -24.96 -18.73 -0.77
N ALA A 145 -23.64 -18.62 -0.83
CA ALA A 145 -22.67 -19.17 0.11
C ALA A 145 -22.65 -20.71 0.30
N TYR A 146 -23.24 -21.52 -0.59
CA TYR A 146 -23.15 -22.99 -0.50
C TYR A 146 -21.72 -23.51 -0.37
N HIS A 147 -20.82 -23.03 -1.23
CA HIS A 147 -19.41 -23.41 -1.21
C HIS A 147 -18.65 -22.88 0.03
N ILE A 148 -19.05 -21.72 0.56
CA ILE A 148 -18.47 -21.15 1.79
C ILE A 148 -18.93 -21.95 3.00
N ARG A 149 -20.23 -22.27 3.11
CA ARG A 149 -20.80 -23.10 4.19
C ARG A 149 -20.17 -24.49 4.21
N ASN A 150 -20.03 -25.13 3.04
CA ASN A 150 -19.34 -26.41 2.93
C ASN A 150 -17.86 -26.29 3.33
N PHE A 151 -17.19 -25.21 2.95
CA PHE A 151 -15.80 -24.95 3.33
C PHE A 151 -15.63 -24.78 4.84
N VAL A 152 -16.40 -23.90 5.49
CA VAL A 152 -16.24 -23.64 6.93
C VAL A 152 -16.63 -24.83 7.79
N ALA A 153 -17.53 -25.69 7.31
CA ALA A 153 -17.86 -26.94 7.99
C ALA A 153 -16.71 -27.95 7.98
N LYS A 154 -15.96 -28.04 6.86
CA LYS A 154 -14.83 -28.97 6.70
C LYS A 154 -13.51 -28.41 7.21
N HIS A 155 -13.36 -27.09 7.19
CA HIS A 155 -12.13 -26.37 7.50
C HIS A 155 -12.41 -25.23 8.48
N PRO A 156 -12.93 -25.51 9.69
CA PRO A 156 -13.38 -24.50 10.65
C PRO A 156 -12.26 -23.60 11.20
N ASP A 157 -11.00 -24.00 10.99
CA ASP A 157 -9.80 -23.30 11.45
C ASP A 157 -9.09 -22.46 10.36
N VAL A 158 -9.58 -22.49 9.12
CA VAL A 158 -8.92 -21.83 7.98
C VAL A 158 -9.58 -20.46 7.72
N PRO A 159 -8.82 -19.35 7.79
CA PRO A 159 -9.36 -18.02 7.56
C PRO A 159 -9.73 -17.80 6.10
N TYR A 160 -10.76 -16.98 5.88
CA TYR A 160 -11.20 -16.67 4.52
C TYR A 160 -11.71 -15.23 4.37
N SER A 161 -11.90 -14.80 3.12
CA SER A 161 -12.47 -13.51 2.74
C SER A 161 -13.34 -13.67 1.52
N ILE A 162 -14.23 -12.71 1.32
CA ILE A 162 -15.17 -12.69 0.20
C ILE A 162 -14.91 -11.42 -0.61
N TYR A 163 -14.80 -11.56 -1.92
CA TYR A 163 -14.96 -10.46 -2.86
C TYR A 163 -16.25 -10.71 -3.64
N GLU A 164 -17.26 -9.87 -3.44
CA GLU A 164 -18.53 -9.96 -4.15
C GLU A 164 -18.66 -8.80 -5.16
N PRO A 165 -18.50 -9.08 -6.47
CA PRO A 165 -18.69 -8.12 -7.55
C PRO A 165 -20.05 -7.41 -7.56
N SER A 166 -21.10 -8.08 -7.09
CA SER A 166 -22.48 -7.59 -7.22
C SER A 166 -23.11 -7.32 -5.85
N PRO A 167 -23.34 -6.05 -5.48
CA PRO A 167 -24.15 -5.71 -4.31
C PRO A 167 -25.54 -6.34 -4.32
N LYS A 168 -26.15 -6.57 -5.50
CA LYS A 168 -27.43 -7.29 -5.61
C LYS A 168 -27.31 -8.75 -5.21
N VAL A 169 -26.25 -9.45 -5.61
CA VAL A 169 -26.03 -10.84 -5.17
C VAL A 169 -25.74 -10.89 -3.67
N LEU A 170 -24.94 -9.96 -3.15
CA LEU A 170 -24.69 -9.90 -1.70
C LEU A 170 -25.99 -9.65 -0.92
N LYS A 171 -26.86 -8.75 -1.39
CA LYS A 171 -28.18 -8.56 -0.80
C LYS A 171 -29.00 -9.84 -0.84
N ALA A 172 -29.01 -10.56 -1.96
CA ALA A 172 -29.71 -11.84 -2.07
C ALA A 172 -29.19 -12.84 -1.03
N LEU A 173 -27.88 -12.97 -0.84
CA LEU A 173 -27.30 -13.79 0.23
C LEU A 173 -27.86 -13.41 1.61
N LEU A 174 -27.81 -12.12 1.95
CA LEU A 174 -28.25 -11.61 3.25
C LEU A 174 -29.76 -11.78 3.50
N CYS A 175 -30.56 -11.91 2.44
CA CYS A 175 -32.00 -12.16 2.53
C CYS A 175 -32.36 -13.66 2.64
N GLU A 176 -31.46 -14.56 2.23
CA GLU A 176 -31.76 -16.00 2.10
C GLU A 176 -31.04 -16.86 3.14
N ILE A 177 -29.83 -16.46 3.56
CA ILE A 177 -28.93 -17.31 4.34
C ILE A 177 -28.56 -16.61 5.66
N SER A 178 -28.60 -17.36 6.76
CA SER A 178 -28.11 -16.90 8.06
C SER A 178 -26.58 -16.75 8.03
N LEU A 179 -26.07 -15.57 8.39
CA LEU A 179 -24.64 -15.33 8.50
C LEU A 179 -23.97 -16.11 9.65
N GLU A 180 -24.76 -16.58 10.62
CA GLU A 180 -24.29 -17.45 11.70
C GLU A 180 -23.64 -18.73 11.13
N ASP A 181 -24.12 -19.21 9.98
CA ASP A 181 -23.62 -20.41 9.30
C ASP A 181 -22.26 -20.22 8.61
N LEU A 182 -21.73 -19.00 8.59
CA LEU A 182 -20.49 -18.68 7.88
C LEU A 182 -19.26 -18.67 8.80
N ASN A 183 -19.36 -19.11 10.06
CA ASN A 183 -18.23 -19.10 11.00
C ASN A 183 -17.54 -17.71 11.04
N MET A 184 -18.28 -16.70 11.49
CA MET A 184 -17.82 -15.30 11.55
C MET A 184 -16.42 -15.10 12.13
N PRO A 185 -15.97 -15.85 13.17
CA PRO A 185 -14.60 -15.76 13.65
C PRO A 185 -13.57 -15.91 12.52
N MET A 186 -13.76 -16.82 11.56
CA MET A 186 -12.79 -17.05 10.47
C MET A 186 -12.96 -16.13 9.26
N LEU A 187 -14.07 -15.39 9.16
CA LEU A 187 -14.28 -14.40 8.10
C LEU A 187 -13.43 -13.15 8.38
N ARG A 188 -12.42 -12.85 7.56
CA ARG A 188 -11.64 -11.62 7.72
C ARG A 188 -12.38 -10.39 7.22
N ASP A 189 -12.91 -10.45 6.01
CA ASP A 189 -13.51 -9.28 5.36
C ASP A 189 -14.45 -9.67 4.20
N ILE A 190 -15.32 -8.73 3.84
CA ILE A 190 -16.17 -8.76 2.64
C ILE A 190 -15.88 -7.48 1.83
N TYR A 191 -15.33 -7.67 0.64
CA TYR A 191 -14.97 -6.63 -0.32
C TYR A 191 -16.07 -6.51 -1.39
N LEU A 192 -16.41 -5.27 -1.76
CA LEU A 192 -17.51 -4.97 -2.69
C LEU A 192 -16.95 -4.36 -3.98
N GLY A 193 -16.95 -5.16 -5.03
CA GLY A 193 -16.27 -4.88 -6.29
C GLY A 193 -17.05 -4.05 -7.31
N PHE A 194 -17.58 -2.88 -6.94
CA PHE A 194 -18.44 -2.10 -7.86
C PHE A 194 -17.69 -1.06 -8.72
N ASP A 195 -16.49 -0.63 -8.32
CA ASP A 195 -15.65 0.27 -9.12
C ASP A 195 -14.17 -0.15 -9.14
N ARG A 196 -13.46 0.24 -10.21
CA ARG A 196 -12.07 -0.19 -10.47
C ARG A 196 -11.08 0.36 -9.43
N VAL A 197 -11.24 1.61 -8.99
CA VAL A 197 -10.30 2.25 -8.07
C VAL A 197 -10.41 1.62 -6.69
N ARG A 198 -11.64 1.46 -6.19
CA ARG A 198 -11.94 0.77 -4.94
C ARG A 198 -11.50 -0.68 -4.98
N THR A 199 -11.72 -1.40 -6.07
CA THR A 199 -11.25 -2.80 -6.21
C THR A 199 -9.74 -2.91 -5.99
N VAL A 200 -8.92 -2.02 -6.57
CA VAL A 200 -7.46 -2.01 -6.35
C VAL A 200 -7.12 -1.76 -4.88
N GLN A 201 -7.81 -0.84 -4.21
CA GLN A 201 -7.60 -0.55 -2.78
C GLN A 201 -7.99 -1.73 -1.88
N GLU A 202 -9.11 -2.39 -2.18
CA GLU A 202 -9.60 -3.56 -1.47
C GLU A 202 -8.62 -4.74 -1.61
N ILE A 203 -8.10 -4.99 -2.83
CA ILE A 203 -7.06 -6.00 -3.05
C ILE A 203 -5.79 -5.67 -2.27
N LYS A 204 -5.34 -4.40 -2.27
CA LYS A 204 -4.18 -3.97 -1.47
C LYS A 204 -4.41 -4.22 0.03
N SER A 205 -5.59 -3.86 0.54
CA SER A 205 -5.98 -4.08 1.93
C SER A 205 -5.95 -5.57 2.30
N PHE A 206 -6.50 -6.41 1.44
CA PHE A 206 -6.45 -7.87 1.57
C PHE A 206 -5.02 -8.39 1.64
N ILE A 207 -4.19 -8.06 0.63
CA ILE A 207 -2.79 -8.51 0.55
C ILE A 207 -1.98 -8.03 1.78
N ASN A 208 -2.26 -6.84 2.32
CA ASN A 208 -1.57 -6.32 3.49
C ASN A 208 -1.94 -7.07 4.78
N ARG A 209 -3.17 -7.60 4.87
CA ARG A 209 -3.67 -8.35 6.04
C ARG A 209 -3.45 -9.85 5.95
N THR A 210 -3.03 -10.37 4.79
CA THR A 210 -2.78 -11.79 4.58
C THR A 210 -1.28 -12.09 4.68
N PRO A 211 -0.83 -12.78 5.76
CA PRO A 211 0.60 -13.00 6.07
C PRO A 211 1.29 -14.06 5.19
N ALA A 212 0.53 -14.93 4.54
CA ALA A 212 1.02 -16.13 3.87
C ALA A 212 0.43 -16.27 2.45
N GLY A 213 0.49 -17.48 1.90
CA GLY A 213 -0.21 -17.83 0.66
C GLY A 213 -1.72 -17.68 0.81
N PHE A 214 -2.37 -17.38 -0.32
CA PHE A 214 -3.81 -17.47 -0.43
C PHE A 214 -4.21 -18.12 -1.74
N THR A 215 -5.41 -18.69 -1.78
CA THR A 215 -6.01 -19.21 -3.00
C THR A 215 -7.29 -18.46 -3.33
N ILE A 216 -7.37 -17.98 -4.57
CA ILE A 216 -8.60 -17.40 -5.12
C ILE A 216 -9.49 -18.55 -5.60
N VAL A 217 -10.73 -18.56 -5.13
CA VAL A 217 -11.74 -19.56 -5.49
C VAL A 217 -12.89 -18.84 -6.18
N THR A 218 -13.11 -19.10 -7.46
CA THR A 218 -14.15 -18.44 -8.25
C THR A 218 -15.37 -19.34 -8.42
N LEU A 219 -16.56 -18.84 -8.08
CA LEU A 219 -17.83 -19.53 -8.34
C LEU A 219 -18.01 -19.83 -9.85
N PRO A 220 -18.47 -21.01 -10.29
CA PRO A 220 -18.47 -21.38 -11.70
C PRO A 220 -19.38 -20.48 -12.54
N SER A 221 -20.56 -20.11 -12.02
CA SER A 221 -21.46 -19.14 -12.66
C SER A 221 -20.80 -17.78 -12.86
N TYR A 222 -19.89 -17.37 -11.98
CA TYR A 222 -19.19 -16.08 -12.05
C TYR A 222 -18.12 -16.07 -13.14
N LYS A 223 -17.55 -17.23 -13.50
CA LYS A 223 -16.65 -17.31 -14.67
C LYS A 223 -17.40 -16.99 -15.97
N LYS A 224 -18.72 -17.25 -16.03
CA LYS A 224 -19.57 -16.94 -17.17
C LYS A 224 -20.05 -15.49 -17.14
N VAL A 225 -20.65 -15.05 -16.03
CA VAL A 225 -21.26 -13.71 -15.90
C VAL A 225 -20.22 -12.60 -15.73
N PHE A 226 -19.12 -12.88 -15.03
CA PHE A 226 -18.08 -11.92 -14.70
C PHE A 226 -16.70 -12.32 -15.26
N GLY A 227 -16.67 -13.02 -16.40
CA GLY A 227 -15.43 -13.60 -16.94
C GLY A 227 -14.29 -12.59 -17.09
N ASP A 228 -14.55 -11.44 -17.72
CA ASP A 228 -13.53 -10.40 -17.91
C ASP A 228 -13.14 -9.69 -16.62
N LEU A 229 -14.13 -9.42 -15.74
CA LEU A 229 -13.88 -8.84 -14.43
C LEU A 229 -13.01 -9.77 -13.57
N ASN A 230 -13.30 -11.07 -13.57
CA ASN A 230 -12.52 -12.08 -12.86
C ASN A 230 -11.09 -12.19 -13.40
N LYS A 231 -10.91 -12.17 -14.73
CA LYS A 231 -9.56 -12.13 -15.34
C LYS A 231 -8.79 -10.89 -14.89
N GLN A 232 -9.40 -9.70 -14.97
CA GLN A 232 -8.80 -8.45 -14.52
C GLN A 232 -8.46 -8.46 -13.02
N PHE A 233 -9.36 -8.98 -12.20
CA PHE A 233 -9.17 -9.12 -10.76
C PHE A 233 -7.97 -10.02 -10.44
N ILE A 234 -7.88 -11.20 -11.06
CA ILE A 234 -6.76 -12.13 -10.86
C ILE A 234 -5.44 -11.49 -11.31
N GLN A 235 -5.40 -10.87 -12.50
CA GLN A 235 -4.21 -10.20 -13.01
C GLN A 235 -3.75 -9.06 -12.11
N THR A 236 -4.67 -8.20 -11.67
CA THR A 236 -4.40 -7.09 -10.75
C THR A 236 -3.86 -7.61 -9.43
N THR A 237 -4.47 -8.67 -8.89
CA THR A 237 -4.04 -9.29 -7.64
C THR A 237 -2.63 -9.85 -7.76
N GLN A 238 -2.32 -10.59 -8.82
CA GLN A 238 -0.97 -11.12 -9.07
C GLN A 238 0.08 -10.02 -9.17
N GLN A 239 -0.23 -8.93 -9.87
CA GLN A 239 0.67 -7.78 -9.98
C GLN A 239 0.93 -7.12 -8.62
N LEU A 240 -0.12 -6.92 -7.81
CA LEU A 240 0.02 -6.33 -6.48
C LEU A 240 0.77 -7.23 -5.50
N VAL A 241 0.58 -8.56 -5.57
CA VAL A 241 1.36 -9.52 -4.77
C VAL A 241 2.85 -9.45 -5.15
N LYS A 242 3.18 -9.49 -6.45
CA LYS A 242 4.57 -9.38 -6.93
C LYS A 242 5.22 -8.07 -6.47
N ARG A 243 4.50 -6.95 -6.54
CA ARG A 243 4.97 -5.65 -6.05
C ARG A 243 5.23 -5.66 -4.54
N LYS A 244 4.31 -6.20 -3.74
CA LYS A 244 4.50 -6.30 -2.28
C LYS A 244 5.75 -7.14 -1.95
N GLN A 245 5.93 -8.27 -2.62
CA GLN A 245 7.12 -9.12 -2.42
C GLN A 245 8.41 -8.38 -2.73
N GLN A 246 8.45 -7.65 -3.84
CA GLN A 246 9.61 -6.81 -4.21
C GLN A 246 9.88 -5.73 -3.16
N GLN A 247 8.84 -5.01 -2.72
CA GLN A 247 8.98 -3.98 -1.69
C GLN A 247 9.45 -4.56 -0.35
N MET A 248 8.92 -5.71 0.07
CA MET A 248 9.38 -6.40 1.28
C MET A 248 10.85 -6.83 1.16
N GLY A 249 11.30 -7.27 -0.01
CA GLY A 249 12.70 -7.58 -0.28
C GLY A 249 13.62 -6.37 -0.16
N ILE A 250 13.23 -5.24 -0.74
CA ILE A 250 13.95 -3.96 -0.62
C ILE A 250 14.00 -3.50 0.84
N ASN A 251 12.84 -3.48 1.51
CA ASN A 251 12.74 -3.10 2.92
C ASN A 251 13.66 -3.97 3.79
N ARG A 252 13.66 -5.29 3.61
CA ARG A 252 14.52 -6.20 4.37
C ARG A 252 16.01 -5.96 4.11
N HIS A 253 16.37 -5.58 2.89
CA HIS A 253 17.76 -5.32 2.54
C HIS A 253 18.28 -3.99 3.14
N PHE A 254 17.41 -2.97 3.26
CA PHE A 254 17.81 -1.62 3.65
C PHE A 254 17.33 -1.16 5.03
N GLU A 255 16.45 -1.89 5.71
CA GLU A 255 15.82 -1.48 7.00
C GLU A 255 16.83 -1.00 8.05
N LYS A 256 17.95 -1.70 8.19
CA LYS A 256 19.04 -1.31 9.12
C LYS A 256 19.90 -0.19 8.56
N LYS A 257 20.23 -0.24 7.27
CA LYS A 257 21.09 0.75 6.59
C LYS A 257 20.50 2.15 6.67
N TRP A 258 19.19 2.31 6.49
CA TRP A 258 18.54 3.62 6.61
C TRP A 258 18.77 4.23 8.00
N VAL A 259 18.70 3.44 9.06
CA VAL A 259 18.93 3.92 10.44
C VAL A 259 20.41 4.25 10.67
N TYR A 260 21.33 3.39 10.26
CA TYR A 260 22.78 3.67 10.39
C TYR A 260 23.20 4.91 9.60
N ASN A 261 22.72 5.04 8.35
CA ASN A 261 23.02 6.19 7.51
C ASN A 261 22.44 7.47 8.14
N ALA A 262 21.20 7.46 8.61
CA ALA A 262 20.59 8.61 9.28
C ALA A 262 21.41 9.08 10.48
N LEU A 263 21.81 8.15 11.35
CA LEU A 263 22.62 8.43 12.54
C LEU A 263 23.94 9.11 12.16
N ARG A 264 24.64 8.61 11.15
CA ARG A 264 25.94 9.15 10.74
C ARG A 264 25.83 10.46 9.97
N ASN A 265 24.82 10.57 9.12
CA ASN A 265 24.57 11.75 8.29
C ASN A 265 24.01 12.92 9.11
N PHE A 266 23.52 12.66 10.32
CA PHE A 266 22.94 13.68 11.19
C PHE A 266 23.88 14.87 11.39
N ARG A 267 25.19 14.62 11.60
CA ARG A 267 26.20 15.68 11.77
C ARG A 267 26.24 16.69 10.60
N TYR A 268 26.03 16.22 9.37
CA TYR A 268 26.01 17.08 8.18
C TYR A 268 24.67 17.77 8.01
N THR A 269 23.61 17.19 8.57
CA THR A 269 22.24 17.67 8.43
C THR A 269 21.90 18.76 9.45
N LEU A 270 22.61 18.82 10.59
CA LEU A 270 22.36 19.80 11.65
C LEU A 270 22.50 21.26 11.18
N ASP A 271 23.46 21.52 10.28
CA ASP A 271 23.71 22.85 9.71
C ASP A 271 23.28 22.98 8.24
N ALA A 272 22.86 21.89 7.60
CA ALA A 272 22.42 21.94 6.20
C ALA A 272 20.99 22.46 6.11
N PRO A 273 20.69 23.37 5.16
CA PRO A 273 19.31 23.77 4.89
C PRO A 273 18.54 22.62 4.24
N SER A 274 17.23 22.62 4.47
CA SER A 274 16.31 21.77 3.73
C SER A 274 16.14 22.31 2.31
N VAL A 275 15.91 21.43 1.34
CA VAL A 275 15.56 21.85 -0.03
C VAL A 275 14.29 22.73 -0.05
N PHE A 276 13.39 22.53 0.92
CA PHE A 276 12.17 23.31 1.05
C PHE A 276 12.37 24.73 1.59
N ASP A 277 13.53 25.01 2.19
CA ASP A 277 13.89 26.37 2.64
C ASP A 277 14.14 27.31 1.45
N PHE A 278 14.25 26.76 0.23
CA PHE A 278 14.47 27.48 -1.03
C PHE A 278 13.24 27.50 -1.94
N ARG A 279 12.06 27.13 -1.43
CA ARG A 279 10.82 27.01 -2.23
C ARG A 279 10.56 28.20 -3.16
N GLU A 280 10.75 29.41 -2.65
CA GLU A 280 10.50 30.66 -3.39
C GLU A 280 11.29 30.79 -4.70
N HIS A 281 12.44 30.11 -4.80
CA HIS A 281 13.27 30.09 -6.01
C HIS A 281 12.72 29.16 -7.09
N PHE A 282 11.98 28.11 -6.69
CA PHE A 282 11.54 27.03 -7.59
C PHE A 282 10.03 27.03 -7.85
N GLU A 283 9.24 27.66 -6.99
CA GLU A 283 7.80 27.74 -7.10
C GLU A 283 7.41 28.42 -8.43
N ASN A 284 6.48 27.80 -9.14
CA ASN A 284 6.02 28.22 -10.48
C ASN A 284 7.10 28.27 -11.57
N LYS A 285 8.29 27.69 -11.35
CA LYS A 285 9.36 27.60 -12.36
C LYS A 285 9.39 26.23 -13.07
N PRO A 286 9.81 26.17 -14.34
CA PRO A 286 10.03 24.91 -15.04
C PRO A 286 11.32 24.24 -14.57
N VAL A 287 11.31 22.91 -14.49
CA VAL A 287 12.45 22.09 -14.07
C VAL A 287 12.63 20.85 -14.95
N LEU A 288 13.87 20.59 -15.36
CA LEU A 288 14.31 19.35 -15.96
C LEU A 288 14.74 18.38 -14.86
N LEU A 289 14.08 17.24 -14.80
CA LEU A 289 14.51 16.08 -14.04
C LEU A 289 15.30 15.15 -14.96
N VAL A 290 16.62 15.11 -14.79
CA VAL A 290 17.52 14.41 -15.71
C VAL A 290 18.04 13.12 -15.08
N SER A 291 17.81 11.97 -15.71
CA SER A 291 18.29 10.66 -15.24
C SER A 291 19.22 10.01 -16.25
N ALA A 292 20.00 9.04 -15.77
CA ALA A 292 21.08 8.40 -16.52
C ALA A 292 20.64 7.35 -17.56
N GLY A 293 19.41 7.42 -18.07
CA GLY A 293 18.92 6.47 -19.08
C GLY A 293 19.65 6.63 -20.42
N PRO A 294 19.71 5.58 -21.25
CA PRO A 294 20.52 5.54 -22.46
C PRO A 294 20.20 6.62 -23.50
N SER A 295 19.02 7.23 -23.44
CA SER A 295 18.63 8.33 -24.34
C SER A 295 19.17 9.70 -23.95
N LEU A 296 19.81 9.84 -22.78
CA LEU A 296 20.27 11.15 -22.28
C LEU A 296 21.28 11.82 -23.24
N GLU A 297 22.16 11.02 -23.85
CA GLU A 297 23.21 11.50 -24.75
C GLU A 297 22.66 12.32 -25.94
N GLU A 298 21.48 11.93 -26.44
CA GLU A 298 20.81 12.60 -27.57
C GLU A 298 20.22 13.97 -27.20
N GLU A 299 20.16 14.29 -25.91
CA GLU A 299 19.56 15.53 -25.41
C GLU A 299 20.58 16.54 -24.90
N ILE A 300 21.88 16.23 -24.96
CA ILE A 300 22.95 17.08 -24.41
C ILE A 300 22.96 18.48 -25.03
N GLU A 301 22.81 18.60 -26.35
CA GLU A 301 22.78 19.93 -27.00
C GLU A 301 21.53 20.74 -26.61
N ASN A 302 20.39 20.08 -26.45
CA ASN A 302 19.17 20.74 -25.96
C ASN A 302 19.34 21.19 -24.50
N ILE A 303 19.93 20.35 -23.65
CA ILE A 303 20.24 20.67 -22.24
C ILE A 303 21.22 21.84 -22.15
N ARG A 304 22.27 21.87 -22.99
CA ARG A 304 23.23 22.99 -23.05
C ARG A 304 22.51 24.29 -23.39
N LYS A 305 21.67 24.29 -24.42
CA LYS A 305 20.86 25.45 -24.82
C LYS A 305 19.96 25.93 -23.66
N ILE A 306 19.29 25.02 -22.96
CA ILE A 306 18.45 25.36 -21.80
C ILE A 306 19.28 26.03 -20.71
N LYS A 307 20.47 25.48 -20.41
CA LYS A 307 21.36 26.01 -19.36
C LYS A 307 21.86 27.40 -19.71
N GLU A 308 22.38 27.60 -20.92
CA GLU A 308 22.92 28.88 -21.40
C GLU A 308 21.86 29.99 -21.40
N GLN A 309 20.64 29.65 -21.82
CA GLN A 309 19.52 30.59 -21.89
C GLN A 309 18.77 30.75 -20.55
N GLY A 310 19.08 29.92 -19.55
CA GLY A 310 18.44 29.93 -18.23
C GLY A 310 16.93 29.66 -18.29
N LEU A 311 16.49 28.82 -19.22
CA LEU A 311 15.06 28.60 -19.49
C LEU A 311 14.37 27.73 -18.43
N ALA A 312 15.11 26.84 -17.77
CA ALA A 312 14.62 25.96 -16.72
C ALA A 312 15.77 25.51 -15.81
N TYR A 313 15.44 25.17 -14.56
CA TYR A 313 16.40 24.52 -13.68
C TYR A 313 16.72 23.11 -14.17
N ILE A 314 17.96 22.67 -14.03
CA ILE A 314 18.42 21.33 -14.43
C ILE A 314 18.89 20.56 -13.20
N PHE A 315 18.11 19.57 -12.81
CA PHE A 315 18.39 18.71 -11.67
C PHE A 315 18.73 17.30 -12.13
N THR A 316 19.97 16.87 -11.90
CA THR A 316 20.44 15.53 -12.24
C THR A 316 20.13 14.54 -11.13
N ALA A 317 19.63 13.36 -11.46
CA ALA A 317 19.31 12.30 -10.52
C ALA A 317 20.43 11.23 -10.53
N GLY A 318 21.12 11.07 -9.41
CA GLY A 318 22.14 10.05 -9.19
C GLY A 318 23.26 10.10 -10.22
N SER A 319 23.50 8.98 -10.92
CA SER A 319 24.61 8.82 -11.87
C SER A 319 24.53 9.70 -13.11
N ALA A 320 23.42 10.39 -13.36
CA ALA A 320 23.26 11.32 -14.48
C ALA A 320 24.30 12.46 -14.44
N ILE A 321 24.82 12.78 -13.25
CA ILE A 321 25.90 13.76 -13.08
C ILE A 321 27.14 13.41 -13.91
N ASN A 322 27.44 12.13 -14.16
CA ASN A 322 28.65 11.75 -14.89
C ASN A 322 28.61 12.17 -16.36
N VAL A 323 27.44 12.12 -16.98
CA VAL A 323 27.24 12.61 -18.36
C VAL A 323 27.43 14.14 -18.41
N PHE A 324 26.97 14.84 -17.37
CA PHE A 324 27.16 16.30 -17.27
C PHE A 324 28.63 16.69 -17.13
N ILE A 325 29.39 15.96 -16.31
CA ILE A 325 30.83 16.17 -16.16
C ILE A 325 31.58 15.91 -17.48
N GLU A 326 31.21 14.83 -18.18
CA GLU A 326 31.79 14.49 -19.49
C GLU A 326 31.61 15.59 -20.53
N HIS A 327 30.42 16.16 -20.59
CA HIS A 327 30.06 17.23 -21.53
C HIS A 327 30.31 18.65 -21.00
N GLN A 328 30.96 18.77 -19.84
CA GLN A 328 31.31 20.04 -19.19
C GLN A 328 30.10 20.95 -18.93
N ILE A 329 28.95 20.36 -18.60
CA ILE A 329 27.72 21.05 -18.23
C ILE A 329 27.56 21.01 -16.71
N VAL A 330 27.25 22.16 -16.10
CA VAL A 330 27.08 22.29 -14.65
C VAL A 330 25.58 22.28 -14.32
N PRO A 331 25.07 21.28 -13.60
CA PRO A 331 23.67 21.26 -13.21
C PRO A 331 23.37 22.33 -12.15
N ASP A 332 22.11 22.71 -12.01
CA ASP A 332 21.68 23.60 -10.93
C ASP A 332 21.65 22.90 -9.58
N ALA A 333 21.46 21.58 -9.59
CA ALA A 333 21.61 20.70 -8.43
C ALA A 333 21.77 19.23 -8.85
N ALA A 334 22.50 18.46 -8.04
CA ALA A 334 22.60 17.01 -8.21
C ALA A 334 21.95 16.27 -7.04
N PHE A 335 20.96 15.45 -7.34
CA PHE A 335 20.15 14.71 -6.39
C PHE A 335 20.73 13.33 -6.10
N THR A 336 20.76 12.94 -4.82
CA THR A 336 21.24 11.62 -4.38
C THR A 336 20.42 11.08 -3.22
N TYR A 337 20.27 9.76 -3.14
CA TYR A 337 19.46 9.13 -2.08
C TYR A 337 19.82 7.67 -1.78
N ASP A 338 20.45 6.94 -2.71
CA ASP A 338 20.63 5.49 -2.55
C ASP A 338 21.37 5.18 -1.22
N PRO A 339 20.78 4.35 -0.34
CA PRO A 339 21.34 4.05 0.99
C PRO A 339 22.53 3.08 0.92
N GLY A 340 22.84 2.53 -0.25
CA GLY A 340 23.94 1.61 -0.47
C GLY A 340 25.32 2.28 -0.45
N PRO A 341 26.38 1.54 -0.06
CA PRO A 341 27.73 2.10 0.07
C PRO A 341 28.34 2.53 -1.27
N PHE A 342 27.84 1.99 -2.39
CA PHE A 342 28.30 2.35 -3.73
C PHE A 342 27.73 3.69 -4.22
N ASN A 343 26.78 4.30 -3.50
CA ASN A 343 26.20 5.58 -3.90
C ASN A 343 27.27 6.68 -4.04
N ARG A 344 28.29 6.69 -3.18
CA ARG A 344 29.42 7.64 -3.25
C ARG A 344 30.12 7.65 -4.62
N ASN A 345 30.14 6.50 -5.29
CA ASN A 345 30.81 6.34 -6.59
C ASN A 345 30.15 7.18 -7.69
N ALA A 346 28.86 7.53 -7.54
CA ALA A 346 28.16 8.37 -8.51
C ALA A 346 28.81 9.76 -8.65
N PHE A 347 29.48 10.26 -7.61
CA PHE A 347 30.09 11.60 -7.56
C PHE A 347 31.61 11.58 -7.65
N THR A 348 32.26 10.40 -7.61
CA THR A 348 33.73 10.30 -7.59
C THR A 348 34.38 10.99 -8.78
N ARG A 349 33.85 10.80 -10.00
CA ARG A 349 34.37 11.47 -11.22
C ARG A 349 34.28 12.99 -11.09
N ALA A 350 33.14 13.50 -10.65
CA ALA A 350 32.93 14.94 -10.45
C ALA A 350 33.95 15.53 -9.45
N ILE A 351 34.16 14.84 -8.32
CA ILE A 351 35.10 15.26 -7.27
C ILE A 351 36.55 15.22 -7.77
N GLN A 352 36.94 14.15 -8.48
CA GLN A 352 38.31 13.95 -8.97
C GLN A 352 38.68 14.93 -10.09
N GLU A 353 37.76 15.17 -11.03
CA GLU A 353 38.01 16.12 -12.11
C GLU A 353 38.03 17.57 -11.59
N ASN A 354 37.38 17.86 -10.46
CA ASN A 354 37.38 19.14 -9.74
C ASN A 354 37.08 20.36 -10.64
N LYS A 355 36.26 20.19 -11.68
CA LYS A 355 36.11 21.21 -12.74
C LYS A 355 35.14 22.34 -12.36
N VAL A 356 34.02 22.06 -11.67
CA VAL A 356 33.08 23.12 -11.22
C VAL A 356 32.27 22.69 -9.98
N PRO A 357 32.13 23.55 -8.93
CA PRO A 357 31.26 23.31 -7.79
C PRO A 357 29.77 23.32 -8.19
N PHE A 358 28.98 22.39 -7.62
CA PHE A 358 27.52 22.37 -7.72
C PHE A 358 26.91 21.89 -6.39
N PRO A 359 25.65 22.25 -6.07
CA PRO A 359 25.00 21.76 -4.86
C PRO A 359 24.56 20.30 -5.00
N MET A 360 24.82 19.54 -3.93
CA MET A 360 24.23 18.22 -3.73
C MET A 360 22.93 18.36 -2.93
N VAL A 361 21.84 17.84 -3.48
CA VAL A 361 20.56 17.70 -2.79
C VAL A 361 20.41 16.23 -2.39
N TYR A 362 20.59 15.91 -1.11
CA TYR A 362 20.70 14.53 -0.64
C TYR A 362 19.51 14.13 0.23
N GLY A 363 18.97 12.93 0.07
CA GLY A 363 18.08 12.38 1.09
C GLY A 363 18.86 12.02 2.35
N SER A 364 18.30 12.33 3.51
CA SER A 364 19.03 12.25 4.80
C SER A 364 19.53 10.84 5.17
N THR A 365 18.98 9.79 4.57
CA THR A 365 19.41 8.38 4.73
C THR A 365 20.36 7.87 3.63
N VAL A 366 20.96 8.77 2.83
CA VAL A 366 21.91 8.43 1.76
C VAL A 366 23.10 7.62 2.26
N GLY A 367 23.64 6.75 1.40
CA GLY A 367 24.72 5.83 1.71
C GLY A 367 25.95 6.48 2.32
N GLU A 368 26.53 5.77 3.29
CA GLU A 368 27.73 6.16 4.02
C GLU A 368 28.87 6.67 3.11
N GLY A 369 29.56 7.71 3.57
CA GLY A 369 30.71 8.32 2.90
C GLY A 369 30.34 9.27 1.76
N THR A 370 29.09 9.26 1.29
CA THR A 370 28.63 10.18 0.22
C THR A 370 28.79 11.65 0.66
N LEU A 371 28.34 11.99 1.87
CA LEU A 371 28.38 13.38 2.36
C LEU A 371 29.79 13.80 2.79
N GLU A 372 30.55 12.87 3.36
CA GLU A 372 31.92 13.10 3.82
C GLU A 372 32.86 13.45 2.67
N GLN A 373 32.74 12.74 1.53
CA GLN A 373 33.61 12.93 0.37
C GLN A 373 33.22 14.15 -0.49
N PHE A 374 32.00 14.65 -0.38
CA PHE A 374 31.50 15.73 -1.22
C PHE A 374 31.97 17.10 -0.69
N PRO A 375 32.80 17.86 -1.43
CA PRO A 375 33.45 19.05 -0.88
C PRO A 375 32.57 20.32 -0.99
N TRP A 376 31.51 20.30 -1.78
CA TRP A 376 30.68 21.49 -2.06
C TRP A 376 29.41 21.54 -1.20
N SER A 377 28.54 22.51 -1.51
CA SER A 377 27.30 22.80 -0.79
C SER A 377 26.36 21.59 -0.73
N LYS A 378 25.78 21.37 0.45
CA LYS A 378 24.87 20.25 0.74
C LYS A 378 23.53 20.79 1.19
N VAL A 379 22.46 20.25 0.63
CA VAL A 379 21.07 20.58 0.94
C VAL A 379 20.34 19.27 1.18
N TYR A 380 19.62 19.13 2.28
CA TYR A 380 19.00 17.85 2.61
C TYR A 380 17.54 17.78 2.15
N ILE A 381 17.09 16.57 1.85
CA ILE A 381 15.70 16.21 1.62
C ILE A 381 15.21 15.51 2.89
N PRO A 382 14.17 16.01 3.56
CA PRO A 382 13.48 15.29 4.62
C PRO A 382 12.86 13.98 4.08
N ILE A 383 13.30 12.81 4.55
CA ILE A 383 12.80 11.49 4.09
C ILE A 383 12.04 10.76 5.20
N THR A 384 10.93 10.08 4.87
CA THR A 384 10.11 9.33 5.87
C THR A 384 10.82 8.18 6.57
N GLN A 385 11.96 7.72 6.04
CA GLN A 385 12.76 6.64 6.61
C GLN A 385 13.79 7.13 7.62
N ASP A 386 13.91 8.44 7.80
CA ASP A 386 14.86 9.05 8.70
C ASP A 386 14.28 9.15 10.11
N PRO A 387 14.76 8.33 11.07
CA PRO A 387 14.30 8.42 12.45
C PRO A 387 14.78 9.68 13.15
N MET A 388 15.89 10.27 12.69
CA MET A 388 16.44 11.50 13.25
C MET A 388 15.51 12.67 12.97
N LEU A 389 15.08 12.80 11.72
CA LEU A 389 14.09 13.78 11.30
C LEU A 389 12.78 13.61 12.09
N ALA A 390 12.31 12.37 12.23
CA ALA A 390 11.02 12.06 12.85
C ALA A 390 10.96 12.38 14.35
N TYR A 391 12.07 12.24 15.07
CA TYR A 391 12.12 12.50 16.52
C TYR A 391 12.69 13.87 16.88
N TYR A 392 13.81 14.27 16.29
CA TYR A 392 14.52 15.51 16.64
C TYR A 392 14.01 16.75 15.89
N GLY A 393 13.06 16.61 14.97
CA GLY A 393 12.32 17.74 14.40
C GLY A 393 13.20 18.70 13.58
N MET A 394 14.12 18.18 12.77
CA MET A 394 15.07 18.98 11.98
C MET A 394 14.44 19.80 10.85
N HIS A 395 13.12 19.65 10.59
CA HIS A 395 12.33 20.44 9.63
C HIS A 395 11.12 21.09 10.34
N ASP A 396 10.54 22.13 9.76
CA ASP A 396 9.27 22.70 10.25
C ASP A 396 8.19 21.61 10.20
N LEU A 397 7.26 21.58 11.16
CA LEU A 397 6.14 20.62 11.15
C LEU A 397 5.27 20.80 9.89
N GLU A 398 5.30 21.98 9.28
CA GLU A 398 4.62 22.27 8.02
C GLU A 398 5.45 21.93 6.76
N SER A 399 6.76 21.65 6.92
CA SER A 399 7.63 21.32 5.80
C SER A 399 7.31 19.92 5.26
N PRO A 400 7.28 19.75 3.93
CA PRO A 400 7.01 18.45 3.32
C PRO A 400 8.05 17.39 3.75
N VAL A 401 7.60 16.15 3.92
CA VAL A 401 8.46 14.98 4.08
C VAL A 401 8.25 14.06 2.89
N ILE A 402 9.35 13.67 2.24
CA ILE A 402 9.33 12.88 1.02
C ILE A 402 9.34 11.38 1.35
N HIS A 403 8.49 10.63 0.67
CA HIS A 403 8.42 9.19 0.84
C HIS A 403 9.59 8.51 0.12
N ASP A 404 10.12 7.47 0.76
CA ASP A 404 11.05 6.54 0.13
C ASP A 404 10.48 5.97 -1.18
N ALA A 405 11.38 5.78 -2.14
CA ALA A 405 11.05 5.26 -3.46
C ALA A 405 12.24 4.47 -4.03
N PRO A 406 11.99 3.49 -4.93
CA PRO A 406 13.04 2.63 -5.46
C PRO A 406 14.06 3.33 -6.39
N SER A 407 13.87 4.62 -6.68
CA SER A 407 14.78 5.42 -7.51
C SER A 407 14.82 6.86 -7.04
N ILE A 408 16.02 7.45 -7.04
CA ILE A 408 16.21 8.88 -6.76
C ILE A 408 15.42 9.78 -7.70
N ALA A 409 15.18 9.37 -8.96
CA ALA A 409 14.34 10.16 -9.87
C ALA A 409 12.91 10.33 -9.33
N ILE A 410 12.36 9.33 -8.64
CA ILE A 410 11.02 9.39 -8.05
C ILE A 410 11.04 10.24 -6.77
N VAL A 411 12.11 10.17 -5.97
CA VAL A 411 12.31 11.07 -4.82
C VAL A 411 12.40 12.52 -5.29
N THR A 412 13.19 12.81 -6.33
CA THR A 412 13.28 14.15 -6.91
C THR A 412 11.94 14.62 -7.48
N LEU A 413 11.18 13.75 -8.17
CA LEU A 413 9.84 14.09 -8.64
C LEU A 413 8.92 14.56 -7.50
N GLN A 414 8.93 13.84 -6.37
CA GLN A 414 8.16 14.23 -5.19
C GLN A 414 8.63 15.58 -4.61
N VAL A 415 9.95 15.83 -4.56
CA VAL A 415 10.50 17.13 -4.15
C VAL A 415 9.98 18.25 -5.05
N LEU A 416 10.04 18.08 -6.38
CA LEU A 416 9.60 19.08 -7.35
C LEU A 416 8.11 19.41 -7.23
N ILE A 417 7.28 18.39 -6.99
CA ILE A 417 5.85 18.57 -6.71
C ILE A 417 5.65 19.36 -5.42
N ALA A 418 6.37 19.01 -4.36
CA ALA A 418 6.29 19.69 -3.06
C ALA A 418 6.79 21.15 -3.12
N LEU A 419 7.80 21.44 -3.95
CA LEU A 419 8.29 22.78 -4.26
C LEU A 419 7.32 23.60 -5.11
N LYS A 420 6.24 23.00 -5.63
CA LYS A 420 5.26 23.63 -6.53
C LYS A 420 5.85 24.16 -7.84
N CYS A 421 6.75 23.41 -8.47
CA CYS A 421 7.24 23.75 -9.81
C CYS A 421 6.09 23.72 -10.84
N SER A 422 6.09 24.64 -11.81
CA SER A 422 4.98 24.81 -12.77
C SER A 422 4.95 23.73 -13.85
N SER A 423 6.10 23.20 -14.23
CA SER A 423 6.24 22.12 -15.22
C SER A 423 7.47 21.28 -14.91
N ILE A 424 7.29 19.96 -14.90
CA ILE A 424 8.38 19.00 -14.64
C ILE A 424 8.61 18.20 -15.92
N ILE A 425 9.82 18.30 -16.47
CA ILE A 425 10.21 17.69 -17.73
C ILE A 425 11.16 16.53 -17.43
N LEU A 426 10.72 15.32 -17.75
CA LEU A 426 11.46 14.08 -17.54
C LEU A 426 12.40 13.81 -18.73
N VAL A 427 13.71 13.77 -18.49
CA VAL A 427 14.73 13.56 -19.54
C VAL A 427 15.65 12.40 -19.18
N GLY A 428 15.72 11.36 -20.01
CA GLY A 428 16.53 10.18 -19.74
C GLY A 428 15.90 9.19 -18.73
N GLN A 429 14.58 9.24 -18.51
CA GLN A 429 13.84 8.26 -17.70
C GLN A 429 13.33 7.10 -18.56
N ASN A 430 14.25 6.30 -19.11
CA ASN A 430 13.89 5.28 -20.10
C ASN A 430 13.02 4.15 -19.53
N PHE A 431 13.31 3.66 -18.31
CA PHE A 431 12.64 2.49 -17.69
C PHE A 431 12.51 1.24 -18.61
N ALA A 432 13.37 1.14 -19.61
CA ALA A 432 13.41 0.09 -20.60
C ALA A 432 14.82 0.01 -21.17
N PHE A 433 15.12 -1.10 -21.83
CA PHE A 433 16.35 -1.30 -22.56
C PHE A 433 16.30 -0.56 -23.90
N ARG A 434 17.41 0.07 -24.25
CA ARG A 434 17.67 0.58 -25.60
C ARG A 434 18.93 -0.10 -26.10
N ASP A 435 18.87 -0.82 -27.21
CA ASP A 435 20.02 -1.55 -27.78
C ASP A 435 20.77 -2.46 -26.78
N ASN A 436 20.02 -3.11 -25.86
CA ASN A 436 20.53 -3.90 -24.72
C ASN A 436 21.29 -3.11 -23.64
N GLN A 437 21.32 -1.78 -23.71
CA GLN A 437 21.92 -0.92 -22.70
C GLN A 437 20.92 -0.54 -21.59
N TYR A 438 21.46 -0.40 -20.37
CA TYR A 438 20.70 0.00 -19.17
C TYR A 438 20.83 1.49 -18.84
N TYR A 439 21.99 2.07 -19.13
CA TYR A 439 22.37 3.44 -18.79
C TYR A 439 23.06 4.08 -20.00
N ALA A 440 23.13 5.41 -20.02
CA ALA A 440 23.89 6.18 -21.02
C ALA A 440 25.38 5.83 -21.01
N GLU A 441 26.03 6.06 -22.16
CA GLU A 441 27.49 6.05 -22.26
C GLU A 441 28.09 7.05 -21.25
N GLY A 442 29.22 6.70 -20.64
CA GLY A 442 29.85 7.49 -19.57
C GLY A 442 29.38 7.19 -18.13
N VAL A 443 28.36 6.33 -17.92
CA VAL A 443 27.96 5.85 -16.59
C VAL A 443 28.77 4.61 -16.20
N PRO A 444 29.45 4.58 -15.04
CA PRO A 444 30.10 3.36 -14.55
C PRO A 444 29.08 2.22 -14.44
N TYR A 445 29.40 1.03 -15.00
CA TYR A 445 28.54 -0.17 -15.02
C TYR A 445 27.35 -0.17 -16.01
N SER A 446 27.51 0.40 -17.21
CA SER A 446 26.48 0.46 -18.26
C SER A 446 25.91 -0.90 -18.73
N SER A 447 26.63 -2.01 -18.51
CA SER A 447 26.20 -3.37 -18.86
C SER A 447 25.72 -4.17 -17.63
N ARG A 448 24.41 -4.43 -17.57
CA ARG A 448 23.84 -5.49 -16.71
C ARG A 448 23.16 -6.53 -17.59
N ASN A 449 23.67 -7.75 -17.66
CA ASN A 449 22.97 -8.82 -18.35
C ASN A 449 21.78 -9.29 -17.51
N THR A 450 20.56 -8.92 -17.90
CA THR A 450 19.36 -9.63 -17.44
C THR A 450 18.80 -10.49 -18.57
N THR A 451 18.33 -11.67 -18.22
CA THR A 451 17.57 -12.54 -19.10
C THR A 451 16.07 -12.18 -19.11
N GLU A 452 15.58 -11.45 -18.11
CA GLU A 452 14.17 -11.07 -18.03
C GLU A 452 13.84 -9.91 -19.00
N ARG A 453 12.95 -10.19 -19.95
CA ARG A 453 12.43 -9.21 -20.92
C ARG A 453 10.91 -9.15 -20.81
N ILE A 454 10.40 -8.02 -20.35
CA ILE A 454 8.97 -7.74 -20.21
C ILE A 454 8.57 -6.74 -21.29
N PRO A 455 7.63 -7.06 -22.20
CA PRO A 455 7.20 -6.12 -23.23
C PRO A 455 6.38 -4.97 -22.62
N VAL A 456 6.67 -3.74 -23.05
CA VAL A 456 5.95 -2.51 -22.69
C VAL A 456 5.86 -1.58 -23.90
N ALA A 457 4.87 -0.71 -23.94
CA ALA A 457 4.77 0.32 -24.98
C ALA A 457 5.86 1.39 -24.78
N SER A 458 6.53 1.80 -25.85
CA SER A 458 7.40 2.97 -25.88
C SER A 458 6.58 4.26 -25.95
N VAL A 459 7.26 5.39 -25.78
CA VAL A 459 6.65 6.72 -25.96
C VAL A 459 6.25 7.00 -27.42
N GLU A 460 6.88 6.34 -28.38
CA GLU A 460 6.58 6.42 -29.82
C GLU A 460 5.50 5.42 -30.28
N GLY A 461 5.04 4.53 -29.40
CA GLY A 461 4.00 3.54 -29.67
C GLY A 461 4.49 2.14 -30.05
N ASP A 462 5.80 1.96 -30.18
CA ASP A 462 6.42 0.67 -30.45
C ASP A 462 6.42 -0.24 -29.21
N THR A 463 6.68 -1.55 -29.40
CA THR A 463 6.91 -2.46 -28.29
C THR A 463 8.41 -2.55 -27.98
N ILE A 464 8.78 -2.17 -26.75
CA ILE A 464 10.15 -2.28 -26.23
C ILE A 464 10.18 -3.20 -25.01
N PHE A 465 11.38 -3.52 -24.52
CA PHE A 465 11.55 -4.44 -23.39
C PHE A 465 12.06 -3.74 -22.15
N THR A 466 11.50 -4.10 -21.00
CA THR A 466 11.95 -3.71 -19.66
C THR A 466 12.22 -4.98 -18.81
N ASN A 467 12.56 -4.81 -17.54
CA ASN A 467 12.64 -5.89 -16.56
C ASN A 467 11.80 -5.54 -15.31
N SER A 468 11.73 -6.46 -14.35
CA SER A 468 10.95 -6.25 -13.13
C SER A 468 11.37 -5.00 -12.32
N PRO A 469 12.67 -4.75 -12.04
CA PRO A 469 13.11 -3.55 -11.32
C PRO A 469 12.77 -2.21 -12.03
N LEU A 470 13.08 -2.09 -13.33
CA LEU A 470 12.81 -0.86 -14.09
C LEU A 470 11.31 -0.61 -14.19
N ASN A 471 10.52 -1.66 -14.40
CA ASN A 471 9.08 -1.54 -14.47
C ASN A 471 8.45 -1.19 -13.10
N LEU A 472 9.04 -1.66 -11.99
CA LEU A 472 8.64 -1.23 -10.64
C LEU A 472 8.86 0.28 -10.48
N MET A 473 10.03 0.80 -10.88
CA MET A 473 10.31 2.24 -10.84
C MET A 473 9.33 3.04 -11.72
N ARG A 474 9.02 2.54 -12.92
CA ARG A 474 8.01 3.14 -13.81
C ARG A 474 6.64 3.22 -13.13
N TYR A 475 6.16 2.13 -12.56
CA TYR A 475 4.87 2.10 -11.87
C TYR A 475 4.82 3.00 -10.63
N GLU A 476 5.92 3.08 -9.88
CA GLU A 476 6.01 3.99 -8.73
C GLU A 476 6.01 5.45 -9.18
N MET A 477 6.71 5.79 -10.27
CA MET A 477 6.63 7.13 -10.87
C MET A 477 5.20 7.46 -11.32
N GLU A 478 4.53 6.55 -12.03
CA GLU A 478 3.12 6.69 -12.43
C GLU A 478 2.19 6.89 -11.22
N HIS A 479 2.45 6.20 -10.10
CA HIS A 479 1.66 6.34 -8.87
C HIS A 479 1.75 7.76 -8.30
N TYR A 480 2.94 8.36 -8.24
CA TYR A 480 3.11 9.75 -7.79
C TYR A 480 2.55 10.78 -8.76
N ILE A 481 2.66 10.54 -10.08
CA ILE A 481 2.02 11.39 -11.10
C ILE A 481 0.50 11.38 -10.93
N ASN A 482 -0.11 10.18 -10.84
CA ASN A 482 -1.57 10.04 -10.72
C ASN A 482 -2.12 10.61 -9.41
N LYS A 483 -1.33 10.66 -8.34
CA LYS A 483 -1.71 11.32 -7.07
C LYS A 483 -1.73 12.84 -7.17
N ASN A 484 -1.10 13.43 -8.19
CA ASN A 484 -0.89 14.86 -8.33
C ASN A 484 -1.35 15.37 -9.72
N PRO A 485 -2.63 15.16 -10.10
CA PRO A 485 -3.11 15.44 -11.46
C PRO A 485 -3.10 16.94 -11.83
N SER A 486 -2.95 17.84 -10.85
CA SER A 486 -2.84 19.29 -11.08
C SER A 486 -1.48 19.71 -11.63
N PHE A 487 -0.46 18.85 -11.58
CA PHE A 487 0.89 19.16 -12.04
C PHE A 487 1.09 18.72 -13.48
N LYS A 488 1.68 19.62 -14.29
CA LYS A 488 2.05 19.31 -15.67
C LYS A 488 3.39 18.56 -15.68
N ILE A 489 3.33 17.25 -15.93
CA ILE A 489 4.49 16.38 -16.04
C ILE A 489 4.62 15.91 -17.48
N ILE A 490 5.76 16.21 -18.10
CA ILE A 490 6.04 15.91 -19.51
C ILE A 490 7.13 14.85 -19.55
N ASN A 491 6.92 13.81 -20.36
CA ASN A 491 7.98 12.88 -20.69
C ASN A 491 8.69 13.32 -21.96
N ALA A 492 9.93 13.78 -21.87
CA ALA A 492 10.76 14.14 -23.02
C ALA A 492 11.81 13.07 -23.36
N THR A 493 11.76 11.92 -22.68
CA THR A 493 12.69 10.81 -22.89
C THR A 493 12.40 10.09 -24.20
N LYS A 494 13.37 10.05 -25.12
CA LYS A 494 13.27 9.31 -26.40
C LYS A 494 13.52 7.80 -26.20
N GLY A 495 12.80 6.96 -26.95
CA GLY A 495 12.95 5.50 -26.94
C GLY A 495 12.75 4.86 -25.56
N GLY A 496 12.07 5.57 -24.65
CA GLY A 496 11.76 5.10 -23.30
C GLY A 496 10.39 4.43 -23.24
N ALA A 497 10.12 3.71 -22.15
CA ALA A 497 8.79 3.19 -21.88
C ALA A 497 7.82 4.34 -21.63
N ALA A 498 6.59 4.19 -22.11
CA ALA A 498 5.52 5.13 -21.81
C ALA A 498 5.25 5.16 -20.30
N ILE A 499 5.17 6.38 -19.75
CA ILE A 499 4.89 6.64 -18.33
C ILE A 499 3.47 7.19 -18.24
N LYS A 500 2.54 6.39 -17.73
CA LYS A 500 1.14 6.80 -17.61
C LYS A 500 0.99 8.06 -16.75
N GLY A 501 0.32 9.07 -17.31
CA GLY A 501 0.11 10.37 -16.68
C GLY A 501 1.14 11.44 -17.06
N ALA A 502 2.23 11.07 -17.73
CA ALA A 502 3.18 12.00 -18.33
C ALA A 502 3.12 11.91 -19.85
N GLN A 503 2.62 12.95 -20.51
CA GLN A 503 2.52 12.98 -21.97
C GLN A 503 3.92 13.03 -22.60
N TYR A 504 4.14 12.23 -23.66
CA TYR A 504 5.36 12.34 -24.43
C TYR A 504 5.37 13.60 -25.30
N ILE A 505 6.38 14.45 -25.13
CA ILE A 505 6.64 15.62 -25.96
C ILE A 505 8.17 15.73 -26.09
N PRO A 506 8.75 15.74 -27.30
CA PRO A 506 10.19 15.91 -27.48
C PRO A 506 10.73 17.15 -26.76
N LEU A 507 11.96 17.06 -26.22
CA LEU A 507 12.55 18.17 -25.47
C LEU A 507 12.67 19.44 -26.33
N SER A 508 13.07 19.29 -27.59
CA SER A 508 13.16 20.39 -28.56
C SER A 508 11.83 21.13 -28.76
N GLU A 509 10.72 20.39 -28.85
CA GLU A 509 9.37 20.98 -28.96
C GLU A 509 8.97 21.66 -27.65
N THR A 510 9.31 21.06 -26.50
CA THR A 510 9.05 21.66 -25.19
C THR A 510 9.77 22.99 -25.03
N ILE A 511 11.04 23.07 -25.43
CA ILE A 511 11.85 24.30 -25.45
C ILE A 511 11.22 25.35 -26.38
N SER A 512 10.75 24.95 -27.57
CA SER A 512 10.18 25.88 -28.55
C SER A 512 8.94 26.64 -28.05
N LYS A 513 8.23 26.07 -27.07
CA LYS A 513 7.04 26.67 -26.44
C LYS A 513 7.39 27.65 -25.32
N TRP A 514 8.65 27.76 -24.93
CA TRP A 514 9.09 28.72 -23.91
C TRP A 514 9.35 30.07 -24.55
N GLU A 515 8.59 31.09 -24.11
CA GLU A 515 8.69 32.46 -24.60
C GLU A 515 9.93 33.17 -24.01
N GLY A 516 11.14 32.77 -24.41
CA GLY A 516 12.39 33.53 -24.29
C GLY A 516 12.83 34.09 -22.93
N ASN A 517 12.06 33.91 -21.85
CA ASN A 517 12.27 34.55 -20.56
C ASN A 517 13.07 33.64 -19.65
N ARG A 518 14.18 34.16 -19.14
CA ARG A 518 14.99 33.50 -18.11
C ARG A 518 14.11 33.15 -16.92
N SER A 519 14.07 31.87 -16.57
CA SER A 519 13.26 31.36 -15.45
C SER A 519 14.10 31.03 -14.21
N VAL A 520 15.41 30.82 -14.40
CA VAL A 520 16.35 30.43 -13.35
C VAL A 520 16.84 31.64 -12.57
N VAL A 521 16.82 31.51 -11.23
CA VAL A 521 17.51 32.42 -10.31
C VAL A 521 18.94 31.92 -10.09
N ASP A 522 19.91 32.77 -10.40
CA ASP A 522 21.32 32.47 -10.17
C ASP A 522 21.64 32.43 -8.68
N ASN A 523 22.54 31.50 -8.30
CA ASN A 523 22.98 31.35 -6.91
C ASN A 523 21.84 31.17 -5.91
N TRP A 524 20.84 30.34 -6.24
CA TRP A 524 19.66 30.07 -5.41
C TRP A 524 19.97 29.56 -3.98
N LEU A 525 21.21 29.15 -3.71
CA LEU A 525 21.70 28.79 -2.38
C LEU A 525 21.93 29.99 -1.45
N LEU A 526 22.00 31.21 -1.99
CA LEU A 526 22.21 32.42 -1.21
C LEU A 526 20.93 32.76 -0.44
N LYS A 527 21.07 33.02 0.87
CA LYS A 527 19.96 33.36 1.79
C LYS A 527 18.90 32.26 1.90
N PRO A 528 19.23 31.07 2.45
CA PRO A 528 18.18 30.15 2.88
C PRO A 528 17.24 30.89 3.85
N ARG A 529 15.96 30.52 3.88
CA ARG A 529 15.07 30.95 4.96
C ARG A 529 15.70 30.49 6.28
N ALA A 530 16.32 31.43 7.00
CA ALA A 530 17.18 31.10 8.13
C ALA A 530 16.36 30.35 9.19
N ARG A 531 16.84 29.16 9.58
CA ARG A 531 16.28 28.42 10.70
C ARG A 531 17.33 28.29 11.79
N GLU A 532 17.02 28.85 12.95
CA GLU A 532 17.76 28.54 14.16
C GLU A 532 17.21 27.25 14.77
N MET A 533 18.08 26.27 14.95
CA MET A 533 17.73 25.07 15.69
C MET A 533 17.59 25.39 17.18
N ASN A 534 16.49 24.97 17.80
CA ASN A 534 16.30 25.14 19.23
C ASN A 534 17.21 24.17 20.00
N LEU A 535 18.38 24.67 20.40
CA LEU A 535 19.43 23.93 21.10
C LEU A 535 18.93 23.29 22.41
N SER A 536 18.11 24.01 23.18
CA SER A 536 17.56 23.50 24.44
C SER A 536 16.62 22.33 24.20
N LEU A 537 15.78 22.40 23.17
CA LEU A 537 14.90 21.30 22.77
C LEU A 537 15.70 20.09 22.28
N LEU A 538 16.73 20.31 21.44
CA LEU A 538 17.58 19.24 20.92
C LEU A 538 18.27 18.46 22.05
N LEU A 539 18.85 19.19 23.03
CA LEU A 539 19.49 18.58 24.19
C LEU A 539 18.50 17.80 25.06
N ALA A 540 17.34 18.39 25.38
CA ALA A 540 16.30 17.72 26.16
C ALA A 540 15.75 16.47 25.46
N GLN A 541 15.61 16.50 24.13
CA GLN A 541 15.22 15.32 23.34
C GLN A 541 16.30 14.23 23.36
N SER A 542 17.58 14.63 23.32
CA SER A 542 18.73 13.71 23.42
C SER A 542 18.74 12.99 24.76
N GLU A 543 18.61 13.73 25.87
CA GLU A 543 18.53 13.17 27.23
C GLU A 543 17.34 12.21 27.37
N ARG A 544 16.15 12.62 26.92
CA ARG A 544 14.97 11.76 26.94
C ARG A 544 15.16 10.48 26.12
N MET A 545 15.82 10.56 24.97
CA MET A 545 16.08 9.37 24.15
C MET A 545 17.06 8.41 24.85
N LEU A 546 18.05 8.94 25.57
CA LEU A 546 18.98 8.16 26.38
C LEU A 546 18.26 7.44 27.54
N GLU A 547 17.32 8.10 28.22
CA GLU A 547 16.47 7.49 29.24
C GLU A 547 15.64 6.33 28.65
N GLN A 548 14.96 6.58 27.53
CA GLN A 548 14.14 5.58 26.84
C GLN A 548 14.96 4.39 26.37
N ARG A 549 16.21 4.60 25.93
CA ARG A 549 17.15 3.52 25.62
C ARG A 549 17.44 2.66 26.86
N ASN A 550 17.73 3.29 28.00
CA ASN A 550 18.11 2.58 29.24
C ASN A 550 16.97 1.72 29.80
N GLU A 551 15.72 2.09 29.56
CA GLU A 551 14.54 1.31 29.98
C GLU A 551 14.38 -0.01 29.21
N LEU A 552 14.89 -0.10 27.97
CA LEU A 552 14.63 -1.24 27.09
C LEU A 552 15.20 -2.56 27.60
N GLY A 553 16.37 -2.54 28.26
CA GLY A 553 16.99 -3.76 28.77
C GLY A 553 16.10 -4.51 29.76
N LYS A 554 15.43 -3.78 30.67
CA LYS A 554 14.47 -4.36 31.62
C LYS A 554 13.24 -4.90 30.90
N LEU A 555 12.74 -4.14 29.93
CA LEU A 555 11.53 -4.50 29.19
C LEU A 555 11.72 -5.77 28.33
N PHE A 556 12.86 -5.92 27.66
CA PHE A 556 13.19 -7.15 26.93
C PHE A 556 13.30 -8.35 27.88
N ALA A 557 13.97 -8.19 29.02
CA ALA A 557 14.09 -9.27 30.00
C ALA A 557 12.73 -9.71 30.56
N GLU A 558 11.81 -8.78 30.81
CA GLU A 558 10.45 -9.10 31.24
C GLU A 558 9.64 -9.80 30.15
N LEU A 559 9.72 -9.32 28.90
CA LEU A 559 9.07 -9.96 27.75
C LEU A 559 9.56 -11.39 27.55
N ASP A 560 10.87 -11.63 27.62
CA ASP A 560 11.45 -12.97 27.45
C ASP A 560 11.04 -13.93 28.58
N ARG A 561 10.96 -13.42 29.82
CA ARG A 561 10.45 -14.19 30.96
C ARG A 561 8.98 -14.56 30.75
N THR A 562 8.14 -13.61 30.34
CA THR A 562 6.72 -13.88 30.08
C THR A 562 6.52 -14.84 28.91
N LEU A 563 7.31 -14.73 27.83
CA LEU A 563 7.29 -15.70 26.73
C LEU A 563 7.73 -17.09 27.17
N THR A 564 8.75 -17.19 28.03
CA THR A 564 9.20 -18.47 28.59
C THR A 564 8.11 -19.10 29.46
N LEU A 565 7.43 -18.29 30.27
CA LEU A 565 6.31 -18.76 31.08
C LEU A 565 5.13 -19.23 30.22
N LEU A 566 4.82 -18.55 29.11
CA LEU A 566 3.79 -19.00 28.16
C LEU A 566 4.09 -20.36 27.52
N LYS A 567 5.36 -20.80 27.47
CA LYS A 567 5.71 -22.14 26.96
C LYS A 567 5.30 -23.26 27.92
N SER A 568 5.16 -22.97 29.21
CA SER A 568 4.81 -23.97 30.24
C SER A 568 3.43 -23.76 30.85
N THR A 569 2.96 -22.52 30.95
CA THR A 569 1.69 -22.14 31.59
C THR A 569 0.81 -21.33 30.65
N TYR A 570 -0.31 -21.91 30.21
CA TYR A 570 -1.21 -21.30 29.23
C TYR A 570 -2.40 -20.60 29.91
N SER A 571 -2.18 -19.46 30.56
CA SER A 571 -3.24 -18.76 31.31
C SER A 571 -3.55 -17.35 30.76
N PRO A 572 -4.83 -16.91 30.76
CA PRO A 572 -5.21 -15.56 30.33
C PRO A 572 -4.44 -14.42 31.01
N PRO A 573 -4.15 -14.45 32.33
CA PRO A 573 -3.36 -13.41 32.99
C PRO A 573 -1.96 -13.22 32.39
N ILE A 574 -1.29 -14.31 32.00
CA ILE A 574 0.05 -14.23 31.40
C ILE A 574 -0.02 -13.61 30.00
N PHE A 575 -1.05 -13.94 29.20
CA PHE A 575 -1.29 -13.25 27.93
C PHE A 575 -1.53 -11.75 28.12
N HIS A 576 -2.34 -11.36 29.11
CA HIS A 576 -2.58 -9.95 29.41
C HIS A 576 -1.30 -9.23 29.85
N GLN A 577 -0.46 -9.88 30.66
CA GLN A 577 0.85 -9.35 31.04
C GLN A 577 1.73 -9.15 29.81
N PHE A 578 1.80 -10.14 28.92
CA PHE A 578 2.56 -10.04 27.67
C PHE A 578 2.07 -8.89 26.79
N ASP A 579 0.74 -8.79 26.58
CA ASP A 579 0.14 -7.74 25.76
C ASP A 579 0.45 -6.34 26.32
N ASN A 580 0.43 -6.18 27.65
CA ASN A 580 0.78 -4.92 28.31
C ASN A 580 2.26 -4.58 28.16
N LEU A 581 3.17 -5.54 28.36
CA LEU A 581 4.60 -5.34 28.17
C LEU A 581 4.94 -5.01 26.72
N PHE A 582 4.32 -5.71 25.76
CA PHE A 582 4.54 -5.43 24.34
C PHE A 582 3.98 -4.06 23.95
N LYS A 583 2.85 -3.64 24.54
CA LYS A 583 2.35 -2.28 24.38
C LYS A 583 3.32 -1.23 24.94
N SER A 584 3.92 -1.48 26.11
CA SER A 584 4.97 -0.60 26.64
C SER A 584 6.17 -0.51 25.70
N LEU A 585 6.56 -1.63 25.07
CA LEU A 585 7.64 -1.65 24.08
C LEU A 585 7.29 -0.77 22.87
N GLN A 586 6.07 -0.89 22.35
CA GLN A 586 5.58 -0.06 21.25
C GLN A 586 5.50 1.44 21.60
N GLN A 587 5.36 1.78 22.88
CA GLN A 587 5.32 3.16 23.37
C GLN A 587 6.70 3.75 23.66
N ASN A 588 7.70 2.91 23.89
CA ASN A 588 9.08 3.34 24.12
C ASN A 588 9.64 4.04 22.87
N LEU A 589 10.21 5.24 23.07
CA LEU A 589 10.64 6.09 21.95
C LEU A 589 11.85 5.52 21.21
N PHE A 590 12.79 4.90 21.93
CA PHE A 590 13.96 4.30 21.31
C PHE A 590 13.56 3.09 20.45
N PHE A 591 12.65 2.26 20.94
CA PHE A 591 12.08 1.19 20.12
C PHE A 591 11.36 1.76 18.89
N ARG A 592 10.46 2.73 19.07
CA ARG A 592 9.65 3.29 17.99
C ARG A 592 10.46 3.95 16.88
N TYR A 593 11.51 4.69 17.22
CA TYR A 593 12.30 5.44 16.25
C TYR A 593 13.56 4.71 15.77
N PHE A 594 14.14 3.79 16.55
CA PHE A 594 15.34 3.05 16.09
C PHE A 594 15.01 1.58 15.80
N LEU A 595 14.56 0.81 16.79
CA LEU A 595 14.48 -0.65 16.65
C LEU A 595 13.35 -1.13 15.73
N GLN A 596 12.17 -0.50 15.80
CA GLN A 596 11.05 -0.85 14.94
C GLN A 596 11.38 -0.55 13.47
N PRO A 597 11.97 0.60 13.07
CA PRO A 597 12.44 0.81 11.71
C PRO A 597 13.52 -0.18 11.25
N MET A 598 14.43 -0.60 12.15
CA MET A 598 15.43 -1.65 11.87
C MET A 598 14.83 -3.05 11.71
N ASN A 599 13.63 -3.29 12.26
CA ASN A 599 12.92 -4.57 12.23
C ASN A 599 11.56 -4.48 11.52
N ARG A 600 11.40 -3.53 10.59
CA ARG A 600 10.10 -3.17 9.99
C ARG A 600 9.43 -4.35 9.30
N VAL A 601 10.19 -5.21 8.61
CA VAL A 601 9.62 -6.36 7.90
C VAL A 601 9.13 -7.40 8.90
N GLY A 602 9.92 -7.67 9.95
CA GLY A 602 9.50 -8.54 11.05
C GLY A 602 8.25 -8.01 11.74
N TYR A 603 8.19 -6.70 11.98
CA TYR A 603 7.05 -6.04 12.61
C TYR A 603 5.79 -6.08 11.73
N GLU A 604 5.91 -5.87 10.41
CA GLU A 604 4.78 -6.00 9.47
C GLU A 604 4.23 -7.44 9.46
N VAL A 605 5.12 -8.44 9.47
CA VAL A 605 4.73 -9.86 9.55
C VAL A 605 3.99 -10.15 10.87
N LEU A 606 4.47 -9.65 12.01
CA LEU A 606 3.77 -9.79 13.29
C LEU A 606 2.36 -9.18 13.23
N PHE A 607 2.24 -7.96 12.70
CA PHE A 607 0.96 -7.25 12.61
C PHE A 607 -0.04 -8.00 11.72
N SER A 608 0.43 -8.54 10.59
CA SER A 608 -0.41 -9.34 9.69
C SER A 608 -0.92 -10.64 10.34
N LYS A 609 -0.27 -11.14 11.41
CA LYS A 609 -0.71 -12.33 12.16
C LYS A 609 -1.55 -12.01 13.41
N THR A 610 -1.69 -10.74 13.81
CA THR A 610 -2.41 -10.35 15.04
C THR A 610 -3.85 -10.86 15.07
N VAL A 611 -4.57 -10.79 13.95
CA VAL A 611 -5.96 -11.26 13.92
C VAL A 611 -6.03 -12.80 14.01
N SER A 612 -5.04 -13.54 13.49
CA SER A 612 -4.97 -15.00 13.71
C SER A 612 -4.78 -15.33 15.18
N ILE A 613 -3.91 -14.60 15.87
CA ILE A 613 -3.65 -14.79 17.30
C ILE A 613 -4.91 -14.52 18.14
N LYS A 614 -5.64 -13.44 17.83
CA LYS A 614 -6.87 -13.06 18.55
C LYS A 614 -7.97 -14.11 18.45
N LEU A 615 -8.08 -14.78 17.30
CA LEU A 615 -9.14 -15.75 17.04
C LEU A 615 -8.84 -17.15 17.58
N LYS A 616 -7.60 -17.45 17.97
CA LYS A 616 -7.27 -18.76 18.55
C LYS A 616 -7.80 -18.85 19.98
N THR A 617 -8.80 -19.70 20.17
CA THR A 617 -9.47 -19.96 21.45
C THR A 617 -8.73 -20.98 22.30
N ASP A 618 -8.08 -21.98 21.68
CA ASP A 618 -7.20 -22.94 22.35
C ASP A 618 -5.96 -22.21 22.90
N LEU A 619 -5.86 -22.14 24.22
CA LEU A 619 -4.82 -21.38 24.92
C LEU A 619 -3.42 -21.94 24.67
N ARG A 620 -3.27 -23.26 24.51
CA ARG A 620 -1.99 -23.90 24.22
C ARG A 620 -1.53 -23.53 22.80
N LYS A 621 -2.39 -23.72 21.80
CA LYS A 621 -2.09 -23.35 20.41
C LYS A 621 -1.84 -21.86 20.27
N LYS A 622 -2.57 -21.03 21.01
CA LYS A 622 -2.35 -19.58 21.07
C LYS A 622 -0.97 -19.26 21.66
N ALA A 623 -0.57 -19.91 22.75
CA ALA A 623 0.75 -19.72 23.35
C ALA A 623 1.87 -20.15 22.40
N GLU A 624 1.75 -21.31 21.75
CA GLU A 624 2.70 -21.77 20.72
C GLU A 624 2.84 -20.76 19.58
N LEU A 625 1.72 -20.17 19.12
CA LEU A 625 1.73 -19.15 18.08
C LEU A 625 2.35 -17.82 18.55
N VAL A 626 2.00 -17.34 19.74
CA VAL A 626 2.59 -16.10 20.30
C VAL A 626 4.08 -16.28 20.51
N THR A 627 4.49 -17.37 21.18
CA THR A 627 5.91 -17.62 21.48
C THR A 627 6.74 -17.80 20.22
N SER A 628 6.26 -18.55 19.22
CA SER A 628 7.01 -18.73 17.96
C SER A 628 7.19 -17.44 17.18
N LEU A 629 6.18 -16.57 17.14
CA LEU A 629 6.23 -15.33 16.37
C LEU A 629 7.04 -14.24 17.08
N PHE A 630 6.73 -13.99 18.35
CA PHE A 630 7.31 -12.86 19.07
C PHE A 630 8.73 -13.14 19.55
N ALA A 631 9.10 -14.39 19.89
CA ALA A 631 10.47 -14.68 20.34
C ALA A 631 11.50 -14.32 19.25
N SER A 632 11.29 -14.76 18.01
CA SER A 632 12.22 -14.44 16.90
C SER A 632 12.31 -12.94 16.61
N PHE A 633 11.20 -12.22 16.78
CA PHE A 633 11.16 -10.78 16.55
C PHE A 633 11.92 -10.03 17.66
N LEU A 634 11.66 -10.37 18.92
CA LEU A 634 12.32 -9.75 20.07
C LEU A 634 13.82 -10.05 20.10
N GLU A 635 14.22 -11.27 19.74
CA GLU A 635 15.65 -11.61 19.58
C GLU A 635 16.32 -10.73 18.53
N GLY A 636 15.66 -10.52 17.38
CA GLY A 636 16.11 -9.59 16.34
C GLY A 636 16.25 -8.15 16.85
N CYS A 637 15.23 -7.65 17.56
CA CYS A 637 15.27 -6.31 18.17
C CYS A 637 16.37 -6.17 19.22
N ASN A 638 16.61 -7.19 20.04
CA ASN A 638 17.64 -7.16 21.08
C ASN A 638 19.06 -7.21 20.46
N LYS A 639 19.23 -7.97 19.38
CA LYS A 639 20.47 -7.92 18.59
C LYS A 639 20.70 -6.52 18.02
N ASP A 640 19.70 -5.96 17.37
CA ASP A 640 19.78 -4.63 16.76
C ASP A 640 19.97 -3.51 17.79
N TYR A 641 19.43 -3.68 19.00
CA TYR A 641 19.67 -2.81 20.14
C TYR A 641 21.17 -2.75 20.49
N ASN A 642 21.89 -3.87 20.44
CA ASN A 642 23.33 -3.89 20.67
C ASN A 642 24.10 -3.33 19.46
N ASP A 643 23.72 -3.72 18.23
CA ASP A 643 24.40 -3.31 17.00
C ASP A 643 24.32 -1.79 16.76
N VAL A 644 23.25 -1.12 17.23
CA VAL A 644 23.05 0.33 17.07
C VAL A 644 23.78 1.17 18.13
N GLN A 645 24.23 0.58 19.26
CA GLN A 645 24.82 1.36 20.37
C GLN A 645 25.97 2.28 19.93
N PRO A 646 26.98 1.82 19.17
CA PRO A 646 28.12 2.68 18.82
C PRO A 646 27.71 3.91 18.00
N TYR A 647 26.71 3.74 17.12
CA TYR A 647 26.17 4.83 16.31
C TYR A 647 25.34 5.81 17.15
N PHE A 648 24.61 5.30 18.14
CA PHE A 648 23.85 6.15 19.06
C PHE A 648 24.78 6.94 20.01
N GLU A 649 25.86 6.35 20.49
CA GLU A 649 26.87 7.05 21.28
C GLU A 649 27.60 8.13 20.47
N GLU A 650 27.85 7.89 19.19
CA GLU A 650 28.36 8.90 18.27
C GLU A 650 27.34 10.04 18.05
N LEU A 651 26.05 9.72 17.92
CA LEU A 651 24.99 10.71 17.84
C LEU A 651 24.97 11.63 19.07
N THR A 652 24.98 11.08 20.28
CA THR A 652 24.95 11.88 21.51
C THR A 652 26.12 12.84 21.57
N ARG A 653 27.34 12.36 21.29
CA ARG A 653 28.54 13.20 21.21
C ARG A 653 28.42 14.29 20.14
N THR A 654 27.85 13.96 18.98
CA THR A 654 27.61 14.93 17.89
C THR A 654 26.68 16.06 18.35
N ILE A 655 25.60 15.73 19.06
CA ILE A 655 24.65 16.72 19.59
C ILE A 655 25.32 17.62 20.62
N GLU A 656 26.09 17.05 21.55
CA GLU A 656 26.81 17.80 22.59
C GLU A 656 27.83 18.77 21.97
N GLN A 657 28.68 18.28 21.08
CA GLN A 657 29.69 19.09 20.39
C GLN A 657 29.04 20.21 19.57
N TYR A 658 27.96 19.89 18.85
CA TYR A 658 27.22 20.90 18.11
C TYR A 658 26.66 21.99 19.05
N ALA A 659 26.10 21.59 20.19
CA ALA A 659 25.55 22.54 21.15
C ALA A 659 26.63 23.44 21.78
N GLU A 660 27.81 22.90 22.08
CA GLU A 660 28.96 23.67 22.56
C GLU A 660 29.44 24.69 21.51
N LEU A 661 29.58 24.27 20.25
CA LEU A 661 29.99 25.14 19.15
C LEU A 661 29.04 26.31 18.96
N LYS A 662 27.72 26.07 18.97
CA LYS A 662 26.72 27.15 18.81
C LYS A 662 26.67 28.08 20.02
N LYS A 663 26.79 27.57 21.25
CA LYS A 663 26.90 28.42 22.45
C LYS A 663 28.15 29.32 22.39
N GLY A 664 29.28 28.78 21.95
CA GLY A 664 30.52 29.54 21.77
C GLY A 664 30.44 30.59 20.65
N ALA A 665 29.66 30.35 19.60
CA ALA A 665 29.39 31.32 18.54
C ALA A 665 28.41 32.43 18.97
N ILE A 666 27.46 32.15 19.86
CA ILE A 666 26.53 33.15 20.43
C ILE A 666 27.24 34.05 21.46
N ALA A 667 28.26 33.53 22.15
CA ALA A 667 29.01 34.26 23.16
C ALA A 667 30.12 35.17 22.60
N LYS A 668 30.48 35.02 21.31
CA LYS A 668 31.43 35.86 20.57
C LYS A 668 30.67 36.87 19.72
#